data_AF-A0A2N1UM47-F1
#
_entry.id   AF-A0A2N1UM47-F1
#
_cell.length_a   1.000
_cell.length_b   1.000
_cell.length_c   1.000
_cell.angle_alpha   90.00
_cell.angle_beta   90.00
_cell.angle_gamma   90.00
#
_symmetry.space_group_name_H-M   'P 1'
#
loop_
_entity.id
_entity.type
_entity.pdbx_description
1 polymer ?
#
loop_
_entity_poly.entity_id
_entity_poly.type
_entity_poly.pdbx_seq_one_letter_code
_entity_poly.pdbx_strand_id
1 'polypeptide(L)'
;MWVYDGLASSSQDKLKLYINGTLCTLNFNGYSVPNLLTLSTANVNIGSYDDGKGAFLNGTVDEVGFWKNSLSISQITQLNNNGNGLTCISPCSNFPVVAEYGPYAYYKLDENIEQQTIVIDSVSSRNGNVNGVTYIEDPGKIDKARRLNNGYINLGDMNIFNNGEKLSISAWVKLPNDTRTQAFITKWKVGVAAGFWTDFYNMSPRFAFAPGQFITTAYTLSPDAWYHIVWVYDGLASSPWHQLKLYINGALCLLNFNGYSIPSHLTPSTANVNIGSYDDGKGAFLNGSVDEVGFWTYAVSAGQVQQHDGTVNWVTTKEGNTLYKGGDGSTYVPPCIEYPEDPDIKRAENLHSSSIVILAHSHNFMEEDIQRMKAGGVTAVVAKMTVDGMDFDRYTRSRFGISWDQCTYSSPTEWRMRFLYYVHKVIDMAQSLSGEVLIVRTVEDIDSAKTDGKLGIIIGSEGANQLEGENFYTIYTGEYYDLGWRETQLKWSNSNALIVDYALTPYGIEVIQALNEKGILIDVSHSTFALQSQIIGTSNKPVILSHDAPCDFMSGGYSNDEMLHNLAQNGGIFAVHFYKGLWGGNNSSNLETLLDGIDYLKSRIGVDHIALGPDHFPENGYEGLGWILPESRLWNLTLGLVRRGYSNEEIKKILGDNLKNLYGIQLNETFCE
;
A
#
# COMPACT_ATOMS: atom_id res chain seq x y z
N MET A 1 -34.92 -7.49 13.04
CA MET A 1 -35.24 -8.58 12.09
C MET A 1 -36.71 -8.52 11.71
N TRP A 2 -37.03 -8.45 10.41
CA TRP A 2 -38.40 -8.52 9.88
C TRP A 2 -38.73 -9.94 9.42
N VAL A 3 -39.95 -10.40 9.67
CA VAL A 3 -40.44 -11.72 9.24
C VAL A 3 -41.79 -11.54 8.55
N TYR A 4 -41.91 -12.09 7.34
CA TYR A 4 -43.15 -12.11 6.57
C TYR A 4 -43.64 -13.54 6.36
N ASP A 5 -44.92 -13.80 6.64
CA ASP A 5 -45.62 -15.05 6.40
C ASP A 5 -46.98 -14.77 5.77
N GLY A 6 -47.03 -14.79 4.43
CA GLY A 6 -48.25 -14.51 3.65
C GLY A 6 -49.38 -15.52 3.83
N LEU A 7 -49.13 -16.67 4.48
CA LEU A 7 -50.15 -17.70 4.75
C LEU A 7 -50.91 -17.44 6.05
N ALA A 8 -50.43 -16.54 6.91
CA ALA A 8 -51.10 -16.24 8.17
C ALA A 8 -52.42 -15.49 7.96
N SER A 9 -53.36 -15.65 8.89
CA SER A 9 -54.74 -15.16 8.73
C SER A 9 -54.92 -13.66 9.04
N SER A 10 -54.04 -13.06 9.84
CA SER A 10 -54.12 -11.65 10.26
C SER A 10 -52.89 -10.84 9.82
N SER A 11 -53.04 -9.53 9.61
CA SER A 11 -51.89 -8.65 9.30
C SER A 11 -50.80 -8.69 10.38
N GLN A 12 -51.20 -8.82 11.65
CA GLN A 12 -50.30 -8.90 12.80
C GLN A 12 -49.47 -10.19 12.78
N ASP A 13 -50.03 -11.27 12.25
CA ASP A 13 -49.35 -12.55 12.14
C ASP A 13 -48.52 -12.67 10.87
N LYS A 14 -48.92 -11.95 9.81
CA LYS A 14 -48.22 -11.92 8.52
C LYS A 14 -46.93 -11.12 8.54
N LEU A 15 -46.84 -10.02 9.27
CA LEU A 15 -45.62 -9.20 9.35
C LEU A 15 -45.24 -8.98 10.80
N LYS A 16 -44.02 -9.39 11.16
CA LYS A 16 -43.48 -9.30 12.51
C LYS A 16 -42.13 -8.61 12.50
N LEU A 17 -41.86 -7.81 13.53
CA LEU A 17 -40.56 -7.19 13.77
C LEU A 17 -40.02 -7.69 15.11
N TYR A 18 -38.79 -8.16 15.10
CA TYR A 18 -38.04 -8.51 16.30
C TYR A 18 -36.87 -7.54 16.47
N ILE A 19 -36.77 -6.90 17.64
CA ILE A 19 -35.63 -6.06 18.04
C ILE A 19 -34.94 -6.76 19.20
N ASN A 20 -33.63 -7.02 19.08
CA ASN A 20 -32.85 -7.78 20.07
C ASN A 20 -33.55 -9.10 20.48
N GLY A 21 -34.04 -9.84 19.49
CA GLY A 21 -34.77 -11.11 19.69
C GLY A 21 -36.20 -10.98 20.25
N THR A 22 -36.67 -9.78 20.59
CA THR A 22 -37.98 -9.56 21.20
C THR A 22 -39.02 -9.11 20.17
N LEU A 23 -40.19 -9.75 20.16
CA LEU A 23 -41.30 -9.41 19.25
C LEU A 23 -41.88 -8.03 19.59
N CYS A 24 -41.94 -7.15 18.60
CA CYS A 24 -42.54 -5.83 18.71
C CYS A 24 -43.99 -5.83 18.20
N THR A 25 -44.83 -5.01 18.84
CA THR A 25 -46.18 -4.72 18.33
C THR A 25 -46.09 -3.70 17.20
N LEU A 26 -46.57 -4.08 16.01
CA LEU A 26 -46.69 -3.18 14.87
C LEU A 26 -48.06 -2.48 14.87
N ASN A 27 -48.08 -1.21 14.47
CA ASN A 27 -49.29 -0.48 14.15
C ASN A 27 -49.37 -0.31 12.62
N PHE A 28 -50.42 -0.89 12.02
CA PHE A 28 -50.61 -0.87 10.57
C PHE A 28 -51.42 0.33 10.06
N ASN A 29 -51.91 1.22 10.92
CA ASN A 29 -52.65 2.44 10.54
C ASN A 29 -53.78 2.20 9.51
N GLY A 30 -54.51 1.10 9.63
CA GLY A 30 -55.62 0.73 8.73
C GLY A 30 -55.21 0.00 7.45
N TYR A 31 -53.92 -0.23 7.21
CA TYR A 31 -53.43 -0.99 6.05
C TYR A 31 -53.41 -2.50 6.33
N SER A 32 -53.79 -3.29 5.32
CA SER A 32 -53.72 -4.76 5.37
C SER A 32 -52.42 -5.28 4.77
N VAL A 33 -51.77 -6.23 5.44
CA VAL A 33 -50.59 -6.91 4.89
C VAL A 33 -51.06 -7.93 3.83
N PRO A 34 -50.52 -7.88 2.60
CA PRO A 34 -50.96 -8.75 1.51
C PRO A 34 -50.57 -10.21 1.75
N ASN A 35 -51.30 -11.16 1.14
CA ASN A 35 -50.99 -12.59 1.19
C ASN A 35 -49.85 -12.99 0.25
N LEU A 36 -49.62 -12.21 -0.81
CA LEU A 36 -48.51 -12.38 -1.73
C LEU A 36 -47.82 -11.03 -1.95
N LEU A 37 -46.49 -11.07 -1.94
CA LEU A 37 -45.68 -9.98 -2.48
C LEU A 37 -45.74 -10.05 -4.01
N THR A 38 -45.98 -8.92 -4.65
CA THR A 38 -46.05 -8.84 -6.11
C THR A 38 -44.65 -8.91 -6.72
N LEU A 39 -44.53 -9.54 -7.89
CA LEU A 39 -43.30 -9.56 -8.66
C LEU A 39 -42.81 -8.12 -8.90
N SER A 40 -41.54 -7.89 -8.62
CA SER A 40 -40.88 -6.60 -8.80
C SER A 40 -39.51 -6.83 -9.44
N THR A 41 -39.11 -5.91 -10.30
CA THR A 41 -37.75 -5.82 -10.85
C THR A 41 -36.87 -4.87 -10.06
N ALA A 42 -37.40 -4.26 -9.00
CA ALA A 42 -36.64 -3.32 -8.16
C ALA A 42 -35.58 -4.08 -7.34
N ASN A 43 -34.43 -3.44 -7.15
CA ASN A 43 -33.36 -4.03 -6.36
C ASN A 43 -33.71 -3.98 -4.86
N VAL A 44 -33.18 -4.95 -4.11
CA VAL A 44 -33.18 -4.90 -2.65
C VAL A 44 -32.03 -4.01 -2.22
N ASN A 45 -32.35 -2.83 -1.71
CA ASN A 45 -31.37 -1.86 -1.24
C ASN A 45 -31.17 -1.96 0.28
N ILE A 46 -29.92 -1.92 0.72
CA ILE A 46 -29.55 -1.80 2.14
C ILE A 46 -29.05 -0.38 2.36
N GLY A 47 -29.72 0.35 3.27
CA GLY A 47 -29.30 1.70 3.66
C GLY A 47 -29.69 2.83 2.70
N SER A 48 -30.46 2.55 1.63
CA SER A 48 -30.99 3.56 0.72
C SER A 48 -32.36 3.17 0.13
N TYR A 49 -33.10 4.15 -0.38
CA TYR A 49 -34.21 3.92 -1.31
C TYR A 49 -33.75 3.99 -2.77
N ASP A 50 -34.53 3.38 -3.66
CA ASP A 50 -34.50 3.56 -5.14
C ASP A 50 -33.07 3.62 -5.73
N ASP A 51 -32.25 2.62 -5.42
CA ASP A 51 -30.88 2.47 -5.92
C ASP A 51 -30.00 3.70 -5.63
N GLY A 52 -30.11 4.22 -4.41
CA GLY A 52 -29.37 5.40 -3.97
C GLY A 52 -30.08 6.73 -4.27
N LYS A 53 -31.39 6.74 -4.46
CA LYS A 53 -32.19 7.96 -4.61
C LYS A 53 -33.17 8.10 -3.45
N GLY A 54 -33.10 9.25 -2.77
CA GLY A 54 -34.03 9.61 -1.70
C GLY A 54 -33.36 9.57 -0.32
N ALA A 55 -33.92 8.79 0.60
CA ALA A 55 -33.44 8.72 1.97
C ALA A 55 -32.35 7.67 2.14
N PHE A 56 -31.40 7.96 3.03
CA PHE A 56 -30.28 7.10 3.37
C PHE A 56 -30.27 6.82 4.87
N LEU A 57 -29.81 5.63 5.23
CA LEU A 57 -29.49 5.30 6.61
C LEU A 57 -28.21 6.03 7.00
N ASN A 58 -28.29 6.91 7.99
CA ASN A 58 -27.13 7.55 8.59
C ASN A 58 -26.73 6.80 9.88
N GLY A 59 -26.12 5.64 9.71
CA GLY A 59 -25.71 4.74 10.80
C GLY A 59 -24.87 3.57 10.28
N THR A 60 -24.38 2.73 11.20
CA THR A 60 -23.57 1.54 10.86
C THR A 60 -24.43 0.31 10.64
N VAL A 61 -24.07 -0.49 9.65
CA VAL A 61 -24.64 -1.82 9.37
C VAL A 61 -23.49 -2.81 9.33
N ASP A 62 -23.64 -3.92 10.03
CA ASP A 62 -22.66 -5.01 10.02
C ASP A 62 -23.19 -6.15 9.11
N GLU A 63 -23.85 -7.16 9.68
CA GLU A 63 -24.39 -8.26 8.88
C GLU A 63 -25.88 -8.12 8.54
N VAL A 64 -26.21 -8.44 7.28
CA VAL A 64 -27.59 -8.51 6.80
C VAL A 64 -27.85 -9.90 6.21
N GLY A 65 -28.88 -10.57 6.73
CA GLY A 65 -29.32 -11.87 6.23
C GLY A 65 -30.69 -11.80 5.57
N PHE A 66 -30.88 -12.59 4.51
CA PHE A 66 -32.15 -12.80 3.86
C PHE A 66 -32.49 -14.29 3.84
N TRP A 67 -33.74 -14.61 4.14
CA TRP A 67 -34.23 -15.99 4.13
C TRP A 67 -35.47 -16.08 3.23
N LYS A 68 -35.51 -17.14 2.42
CA LYS A 68 -36.66 -17.44 1.57
C LYS A 68 -37.86 -17.96 2.35
N ASN A 69 -37.62 -18.52 3.55
CA ASN A 69 -38.65 -19.05 4.43
C ASN A 69 -38.81 -18.16 5.67
N SER A 70 -40.03 -18.09 6.20
CA SER A 70 -40.27 -17.43 7.49
C SER A 70 -39.51 -18.17 8.59
N LEU A 71 -38.77 -17.41 9.40
CA LEU A 71 -38.00 -17.97 10.51
C LEU A 71 -38.90 -18.25 11.70
N SER A 72 -38.67 -19.38 12.37
CA SER A 72 -39.32 -19.70 13.64
C SER A 72 -38.74 -18.87 14.79
N ILE A 73 -39.49 -18.73 15.88
CA ILE A 73 -39.02 -18.00 17.07
C ILE A 73 -37.71 -18.57 17.64
N SER A 74 -37.51 -19.89 17.56
CA SER A 74 -36.29 -20.54 18.04
C SER A 74 -35.10 -20.20 17.16
N GLN A 75 -35.27 -20.12 15.84
CA GLN A 75 -34.23 -19.71 14.90
C GLN A 75 -33.86 -18.24 15.11
N ILE A 76 -34.85 -17.37 15.31
CA ILE A 76 -34.62 -15.94 15.60
C ILE A 76 -33.84 -15.77 16.91
N THR A 77 -34.21 -16.52 17.94
CA THR A 77 -33.52 -16.50 19.23
C THR A 77 -32.09 -17.02 19.12
N GLN A 78 -31.88 -18.09 18.35
CA GLN A 78 -30.55 -18.64 18.10
C GLN A 78 -29.65 -17.66 17.35
N LEU A 79 -30.18 -16.99 16.31
CA LEU A 79 -29.45 -15.96 15.58
C LEU A 79 -29.08 -14.76 16.46
N ASN A 80 -29.98 -14.34 17.36
CA ASN A 80 -29.73 -13.24 18.29
C ASN A 80 -28.69 -13.60 19.38
N ASN A 81 -28.67 -14.86 19.84
CA ASN A 81 -27.79 -15.28 20.94
C ASN A 81 -26.39 -15.70 20.50
N ASN A 82 -26.17 -16.00 19.22
CA ASN A 82 -24.92 -16.60 18.76
C ASN A 82 -23.77 -15.60 18.49
N GLY A 83 -23.99 -14.28 18.49
CA GLY A 83 -22.96 -13.23 18.60
C GLY A 83 -21.75 -13.24 17.65
N ASN A 84 -21.63 -14.22 16.75
CA ASN A 84 -20.51 -14.47 15.86
C ASN A 84 -21.06 -14.84 14.49
N GLY A 85 -21.39 -13.84 13.67
CA GLY A 85 -21.56 -13.95 12.20
C GLY A 85 -22.66 -14.87 11.68
N LEU A 86 -23.40 -14.40 10.67
CA LEU A 86 -24.31 -15.25 9.90
C LEU A 86 -23.49 -16.19 9.00
N THR A 87 -23.44 -17.49 9.33
CA THR A 87 -22.83 -18.51 8.45
C THR A 87 -23.85 -19.00 7.42
N CYS A 88 -23.52 -18.84 6.13
CA CYS A 88 -24.35 -19.29 5.02
C CYS A 88 -24.35 -20.81 4.91
N ILE A 89 -25.53 -21.44 4.81
CA ILE A 89 -25.69 -22.88 4.56
C ILE A 89 -26.06 -23.06 3.08
N SER A 90 -25.13 -23.64 2.31
CA SER A 90 -25.17 -23.93 0.85
C SER A 90 -26.30 -24.89 0.40
N PRO A 91 -26.60 -25.08 -0.91
CA PRO A 91 -26.91 -24.11 -1.96
C PRO A 91 -28.31 -24.36 -2.57
N CYS A 92 -28.97 -23.34 -3.12
CA CYS A 92 -30.11 -23.53 -4.02
C CYS A 92 -29.86 -22.77 -5.33
N SER A 93 -29.86 -23.55 -6.40
CA SER A 93 -29.70 -23.16 -7.79
C SER A 93 -30.83 -22.27 -8.32
N ASN A 94 -30.45 -21.41 -9.26
CA ASN A 94 -31.27 -20.57 -10.15
C ASN A 94 -31.88 -19.28 -9.56
N PHE A 95 -31.09 -18.20 -9.66
CA PHE A 95 -31.56 -16.82 -9.82
C PHE A 95 -30.84 -16.19 -11.03
N PRO A 96 -31.47 -15.23 -11.74
CA PRO A 96 -30.91 -14.65 -12.96
C PRO A 96 -29.68 -13.79 -12.64
N VAL A 97 -28.63 -13.98 -13.44
CA VAL A 97 -27.29 -13.41 -13.27
C VAL A 97 -27.32 -11.90 -13.55
N VAL A 98 -26.97 -11.10 -12.54
CA VAL A 98 -26.39 -9.76 -12.74
C VAL A 98 -24.87 -9.92 -12.62
N ALA A 99 -24.14 -9.42 -13.61
CA ALA A 99 -22.76 -9.78 -13.93
C ALA A 99 -21.68 -9.16 -13.00
N GLU A 100 -21.73 -9.40 -11.69
CA GLU A 100 -20.70 -8.89 -10.76
C GLU A 100 -19.95 -9.93 -9.92
N TYR A 101 -20.22 -11.24 -10.06
CA TYR A 101 -19.49 -12.28 -9.29
C TYR A 101 -19.06 -13.50 -10.09
N GLY A 102 -18.76 -13.33 -11.39
CA GLY A 102 -18.26 -14.40 -12.27
C GLY A 102 -16.92 -14.06 -12.91
N PRO A 103 -16.19 -15.05 -13.47
CA PRO A 103 -15.00 -14.79 -14.26
C PRO A 103 -15.31 -13.86 -15.43
N TYR A 104 -14.38 -12.98 -15.77
CA TYR A 104 -14.40 -12.16 -16.98
C TYR A 104 -14.30 -13.02 -18.25
N ALA A 105 -13.51 -14.11 -18.18
CA ALA A 105 -13.41 -15.14 -19.21
C ALA A 105 -13.09 -16.48 -18.54
N TYR A 106 -13.65 -17.57 -19.07
CA TYR A 106 -13.45 -18.91 -18.51
C TYR A 106 -13.43 -19.99 -19.59
N TYR A 107 -12.33 -20.74 -19.65
CA TYR A 107 -12.04 -21.75 -20.66
C TYR A 107 -11.99 -23.11 -19.99
N LYS A 108 -12.99 -23.94 -20.26
CA LYS A 108 -13.06 -25.30 -19.70
C LYS A 108 -12.00 -26.21 -20.30
N LEU A 109 -11.67 -25.99 -21.58
CA LEU A 109 -10.69 -26.79 -22.32
C LEU A 109 -11.16 -28.22 -22.62
N ASP A 110 -12.45 -28.51 -22.45
CA ASP A 110 -13.14 -29.79 -22.66
C ASP A 110 -13.83 -29.90 -24.05
N GLU A 111 -13.70 -28.88 -24.90
CA GLU A 111 -14.49 -28.77 -26.13
C GLU A 111 -14.06 -29.78 -27.21
N ASN A 112 -15.03 -30.20 -28.03
CA ASN A 112 -14.97 -31.39 -28.87
C ASN A 112 -13.77 -31.44 -29.86
N ILE A 113 -13.23 -32.64 -30.03
CA ILE A 113 -11.97 -33.01 -30.72
C ILE A 113 -11.94 -32.61 -32.21
N GLU A 114 -13.10 -32.36 -32.82
CA GLU A 114 -13.22 -32.10 -34.25
C GLU A 114 -12.84 -30.66 -34.65
N GLN A 115 -12.79 -29.73 -33.69
CA GLN A 115 -12.40 -28.32 -33.92
C GLN A 115 -11.11 -27.96 -33.17
N GLN A 116 -10.02 -28.67 -33.48
CA GLN A 116 -8.70 -28.59 -32.80
C GLN A 116 -8.01 -27.22 -32.84
N THR A 117 -8.62 -26.18 -33.41
CA THR A 117 -8.00 -24.88 -33.64
C THR A 117 -8.53 -23.78 -32.72
N ILE A 118 -9.61 -24.01 -31.95
CA ILE A 118 -10.27 -22.97 -31.14
C ILE A 118 -10.60 -23.50 -29.74
N VAL A 119 -10.42 -22.68 -28.71
CA VAL A 119 -10.97 -22.89 -27.36
C VAL A 119 -12.07 -21.88 -27.09
N ILE A 120 -13.13 -22.31 -26.40
CA ILE A 120 -14.34 -21.52 -26.23
C ILE A 120 -14.32 -20.83 -24.87
N ASP A 121 -14.58 -19.52 -24.86
CA ASP A 121 -14.89 -18.83 -23.61
C ASP A 121 -16.34 -19.12 -23.22
N SER A 122 -16.51 -19.84 -22.11
CA SER A 122 -17.82 -20.28 -21.60
C SER A 122 -18.65 -19.16 -20.93
N VAL A 123 -18.05 -17.98 -20.69
CA VAL A 123 -18.75 -16.83 -20.09
C VAL A 123 -19.18 -15.82 -21.15
N SER A 124 -18.36 -15.61 -22.18
CA SER A 124 -18.61 -14.59 -23.19
C SER A 124 -18.36 -15.12 -24.62
N SER A 125 -17.67 -14.35 -25.45
CA SER A 125 -17.33 -14.70 -26.83
C SER A 125 -15.82 -14.51 -27.13
N ARG A 126 -14.96 -14.49 -26.09
CA ARG A 126 -13.51 -14.26 -26.21
C ARG A 126 -12.77 -15.56 -26.49
N ASN A 127 -13.13 -16.23 -27.57
CA ASN A 127 -12.55 -17.51 -27.95
C ASN A 127 -11.05 -17.38 -28.28
N GLY A 128 -10.28 -18.42 -27.95
CA GLY A 128 -8.85 -18.48 -28.19
C GLY A 128 -8.49 -19.35 -29.38
N ASN A 129 -7.35 -19.09 -30.02
CA ASN A 129 -6.81 -19.90 -31.11
C ASN A 129 -5.69 -20.82 -30.61
N VAL A 130 -5.76 -22.09 -30.97
CA VAL A 130 -4.75 -23.11 -30.64
C VAL A 130 -3.66 -23.12 -31.72
N ASN A 131 -2.39 -23.05 -31.32
CA ASN A 131 -1.25 -22.94 -32.22
C ASN A 131 -0.16 -23.98 -31.86
N GLY A 132 0.36 -24.71 -32.86
CA GLY A 132 1.54 -25.58 -32.71
C GLY A 132 1.33 -26.93 -31.99
N VAL A 133 0.09 -27.39 -31.81
CA VAL A 133 -0.25 -28.55 -30.96
C VAL A 133 -0.24 -29.89 -31.74
N THR A 134 0.42 -30.92 -31.19
CA THR A 134 0.06 -32.33 -31.45
C THR A 134 -0.89 -32.74 -30.34
N TYR A 135 -2.18 -32.79 -30.66
CA TYR A 135 -3.26 -33.00 -29.72
C TYR A 135 -3.19 -34.40 -29.09
N ILE A 136 -3.25 -34.47 -27.76
CA ILE A 136 -3.57 -35.70 -27.04
C ILE A 136 -4.59 -35.33 -25.98
N GLU A 137 -5.78 -35.90 -26.08
CA GLU A 137 -6.76 -35.91 -24.99
C GLU A 137 -6.12 -36.57 -23.77
N ASP A 138 -6.07 -35.83 -22.67
CA ASP A 138 -5.56 -36.30 -21.39
C ASP A 138 -6.75 -36.29 -20.42
N PRO A 139 -6.93 -37.31 -19.55
CA PRO A 139 -7.88 -37.23 -18.46
C PRO A 139 -7.71 -35.90 -17.71
N GLY A 140 -8.73 -35.04 -17.82
CA GLY A 140 -8.71 -33.72 -17.21
C GLY A 140 -8.75 -33.83 -15.69
N LYS A 141 -8.51 -32.70 -15.02
CA LYS A 141 -8.88 -32.64 -13.61
C LYS A 141 -10.41 -32.68 -13.49
N ILE A 142 -11.09 -31.97 -14.38
CA ILE A 142 -12.54 -32.01 -14.56
C ILE A 142 -12.76 -32.45 -16.01
N ASP A 143 -13.39 -33.60 -16.21
CA ASP A 143 -13.66 -34.18 -17.53
C ASP A 143 -12.41 -34.34 -18.43
N LYS A 144 -12.11 -33.35 -19.28
CA LYS A 144 -11.04 -33.40 -20.30
C LYS A 144 -10.18 -32.14 -20.23
N ALA A 145 -8.87 -32.33 -20.37
CA ALA A 145 -7.91 -31.23 -20.40
C ALA A 145 -7.18 -31.12 -21.75
N ARG A 146 -6.45 -30.01 -21.93
CA ARG A 146 -5.57 -29.80 -23.09
C ARG A 146 -4.11 -30.03 -22.71
N ARG A 147 -3.47 -31.00 -23.36
CA ARG A 147 -2.02 -31.18 -23.29
C ARG A 147 -1.31 -30.30 -24.31
N LEU A 148 -0.43 -29.43 -23.83
CA LEU A 148 0.46 -28.61 -24.62
C LEU A 148 1.80 -29.33 -24.80
N ASN A 149 2.34 -29.33 -26.02
CA ASN A 149 3.65 -29.88 -26.36
C ASN A 149 4.28 -29.01 -27.46
N ASN A 150 5.11 -28.04 -27.06
CA ASN A 150 5.60 -26.95 -27.90
C ASN A 150 4.49 -26.20 -28.64
N GLY A 151 3.29 -26.17 -28.06
CA GLY A 151 2.11 -25.47 -28.55
C GLY A 151 1.52 -24.56 -27.49
N TYR A 152 0.61 -23.68 -27.89
CA TYR A 152 0.03 -22.66 -27.02
C TYR A 152 -1.36 -22.24 -27.49
N ILE A 153 -2.08 -21.54 -26.62
CA ILE A 153 -3.39 -20.97 -26.90
C ILE A 153 -3.25 -19.45 -26.85
N ASN A 154 -3.63 -18.76 -27.92
CA ASN A 154 -3.66 -17.30 -28.00
C ASN A 154 -5.09 -16.80 -27.81
N LEU A 155 -5.33 -15.99 -26.79
CA LEU A 155 -6.64 -15.46 -26.43
C LEU A 155 -6.87 -14.02 -26.95
N GLY A 156 -5.94 -13.50 -27.76
CA GLY A 156 -5.95 -12.13 -28.26
C GLY A 156 -5.58 -11.08 -27.20
N ASP A 157 -5.67 -9.81 -27.59
CA ASP A 157 -5.41 -8.68 -26.71
C ASP A 157 -6.61 -8.41 -25.78
N MET A 158 -6.51 -8.90 -24.54
CA MET A 158 -7.43 -8.53 -23.46
C MET A 158 -7.06 -7.17 -22.87
N ASN A 159 -7.52 -6.10 -23.52
CA ASN A 159 -7.24 -4.72 -23.13
C ASN A 159 -7.80 -4.32 -21.74
N ILE A 160 -8.73 -5.10 -21.18
CA ILE A 160 -9.28 -4.88 -19.84
C ILE A 160 -8.20 -4.94 -18.74
N PHE A 161 -7.10 -5.63 -19.00
CA PHE A 161 -5.97 -5.70 -18.08
C PHE A 161 -5.02 -4.49 -18.21
N ASN A 162 -5.23 -3.60 -19.18
CA ASN A 162 -4.44 -2.38 -19.29
C ASN A 162 -4.93 -1.35 -18.27
N ASN A 163 -4.04 -0.87 -17.41
CA ASN A 163 -4.36 -0.07 -16.21
C ASN A 163 -5.26 -0.78 -15.20
N GLY A 164 -5.39 -2.11 -15.28
CA GLY A 164 -6.15 -2.88 -14.30
C GLY A 164 -5.51 -2.77 -12.92
N GLU A 165 -6.30 -2.41 -11.91
CA GLU A 165 -5.87 -2.35 -10.51
C GLU A 165 -5.92 -3.72 -9.84
N LYS A 166 -6.72 -4.64 -10.41
CA LYS A 166 -6.97 -5.97 -9.86
C LYS A 166 -7.05 -7.01 -10.96
N LEU A 167 -6.55 -8.20 -10.67
CA LEU A 167 -6.55 -9.35 -11.59
C LEU A 167 -6.50 -10.63 -10.78
N SER A 168 -7.36 -11.59 -11.08
CA SER A 168 -7.15 -12.97 -10.62
C SER A 168 -7.07 -13.92 -11.81
N ILE A 169 -6.16 -14.88 -11.74
CA ILE A 169 -5.94 -15.92 -12.76
C ILE A 169 -6.03 -17.26 -12.05
N SER A 170 -6.90 -18.15 -12.51
CA SER A 170 -7.06 -19.52 -12.01
C SER A 170 -6.83 -20.51 -13.13
N ALA A 171 -6.14 -21.61 -12.87
CA ALA A 171 -6.03 -22.72 -13.80
C ALA A 171 -5.61 -24.01 -13.09
N TRP A 172 -6.07 -25.15 -13.59
CA TRP A 172 -5.51 -26.45 -13.25
C TRP A 172 -4.35 -26.76 -14.19
N VAL A 173 -3.25 -27.27 -13.65
CA VAL A 173 -2.05 -27.62 -14.42
C VAL A 173 -1.46 -28.95 -13.97
N LYS A 174 -0.99 -29.74 -14.93
CA LYS A 174 -0.22 -30.98 -14.70
C LYS A 174 1.08 -30.89 -15.49
N LEU A 175 2.20 -30.72 -14.79
CA LEU A 175 3.52 -30.54 -15.41
C LEU A 175 4.22 -31.88 -15.64
N PRO A 176 4.95 -32.05 -16.76
CA PRO A 176 5.88 -33.17 -16.90
C PRO A 176 7.09 -32.97 -15.97
N ASN A 177 7.91 -34.01 -15.82
CA ASN A 177 9.23 -33.89 -15.19
C ASN A 177 10.21 -33.11 -16.10
N ASP A 178 10.09 -31.79 -16.12
CA ASP A 178 10.91 -30.85 -16.88
C ASP A 178 11.22 -29.61 -16.04
N THR A 179 12.49 -29.43 -15.70
CA THR A 179 12.98 -28.35 -14.83
C THR A 179 13.32 -27.07 -15.58
N ARG A 180 13.24 -27.07 -16.92
CA ARG A 180 13.42 -25.85 -17.72
C ARG A 180 12.31 -24.84 -17.41
N THR A 181 12.52 -23.59 -17.81
CA THR A 181 11.47 -22.59 -17.78
C THR A 181 10.33 -23.03 -18.71
N GLN A 182 9.10 -23.01 -18.20
CA GLN A 182 7.88 -23.32 -18.95
C GLN A 182 6.88 -22.19 -18.76
N ALA A 183 6.59 -21.43 -19.83
CA ALA A 183 5.63 -20.33 -19.79
C ALA A 183 4.23 -20.84 -19.42
N PHE A 184 3.47 -20.11 -18.60
CA PHE A 184 2.14 -20.54 -18.19
C PHE A 184 1.03 -19.65 -18.73
N ILE A 185 0.78 -18.49 -18.11
CA ILE A 185 -0.20 -17.51 -18.58
C ILE A 185 0.51 -16.17 -18.70
N THR A 186 0.53 -15.59 -19.89
CA THR A 186 1.34 -14.41 -20.20
C THR A 186 0.53 -13.36 -20.95
N LYS A 187 0.70 -12.08 -20.61
CA LYS A 187 0.30 -10.91 -21.42
C LYS A 187 1.53 -10.05 -21.64
N TRP A 188 2.48 -10.57 -22.42
CA TRP A 188 3.77 -9.92 -22.62
C TRP A 188 4.41 -10.35 -23.95
N LYS A 189 5.21 -9.45 -24.55
CA LYS A 189 5.96 -9.70 -25.79
C LYS A 189 7.41 -9.24 -25.72
N VAL A 190 8.30 -9.92 -26.45
CA VAL A 190 9.74 -9.64 -26.43
C VAL A 190 9.99 -8.20 -26.89
N GLY A 191 10.81 -7.47 -26.12
CA GLY A 191 11.16 -6.08 -26.41
C GLY A 191 10.12 -5.06 -25.96
N VAL A 192 9.06 -5.47 -25.25
CA VAL A 192 8.07 -4.55 -24.68
C VAL A 192 8.17 -4.48 -23.17
N ALA A 193 8.32 -3.27 -22.64
CA ALA A 193 8.42 -2.99 -21.21
C ALA A 193 7.04 -2.86 -20.52
N ALA A 194 6.05 -3.65 -20.96
CA ALA A 194 4.69 -3.58 -20.42
C ALA A 194 3.98 -4.95 -20.44
N GLY A 195 3.13 -5.19 -19.43
CA GLY A 195 2.37 -6.42 -19.26
C GLY A 195 2.81 -7.27 -18.06
N PHE A 196 2.35 -8.51 -18.00
CA PHE A 196 2.68 -9.46 -16.94
C PHE A 196 2.90 -10.87 -17.52
N TRP A 197 3.56 -11.74 -16.77
CA TRP A 197 3.66 -13.14 -17.14
C TRP A 197 3.84 -14.05 -15.93
N THR A 198 3.38 -15.29 -16.09
CA THR A 198 3.58 -16.37 -15.15
C THR A 198 4.30 -17.53 -15.84
N ASP A 199 5.14 -18.23 -15.10
CA ASP A 199 5.82 -19.42 -15.59
C ASP A 199 6.16 -20.38 -14.46
N PHE A 200 6.74 -21.51 -14.83
CA PHE A 200 7.37 -22.44 -13.92
C PHE A 200 8.86 -22.49 -14.21
N TYR A 201 9.69 -22.33 -13.18
CA TYR A 201 11.14 -22.54 -13.26
C TYR A 201 11.58 -23.54 -12.22
N ASN A 202 12.29 -24.58 -12.66
CA ASN A 202 12.57 -25.74 -11.80
C ASN A 202 11.29 -26.25 -11.12
N MET A 203 10.20 -26.33 -11.89
CA MET A 203 8.87 -26.74 -11.43
C MET A 203 8.23 -25.88 -10.32
N SER A 204 8.78 -24.69 -10.02
CA SER A 204 8.21 -23.74 -9.07
C SER A 204 7.48 -22.61 -9.79
N PRO A 205 6.22 -22.27 -9.41
CA PRO A 205 5.49 -21.15 -9.99
C PRO A 205 6.18 -19.80 -9.75
N ARG A 206 6.15 -18.92 -10.75
CA ARG A 206 6.62 -17.53 -10.63
C ARG A 206 5.66 -16.57 -11.31
N PHE A 207 5.68 -15.32 -10.86
CA PHE A 207 4.96 -14.20 -11.46
C PHE A 207 5.92 -13.04 -11.71
N ALA A 208 5.73 -12.29 -12.78
CA ALA A 208 6.47 -11.06 -13.02
C ALA A 208 5.61 -10.01 -13.75
N PHE A 209 5.97 -8.74 -13.55
CA PHE A 209 5.41 -7.59 -14.25
C PHE A 209 6.51 -6.92 -15.07
N ALA A 210 6.18 -6.36 -16.23
CA ALA A 210 7.15 -5.63 -17.05
C ALA A 210 7.17 -4.13 -16.68
N PRO A 211 8.35 -3.49 -16.62
CA PRO A 211 9.68 -4.11 -16.51
C PRO A 211 9.88 -4.68 -15.10
N GLY A 212 10.49 -5.84 -14.95
CA GLY A 212 10.62 -6.41 -13.61
C GLY A 212 11.32 -7.74 -13.48
N GLN A 213 11.41 -8.16 -12.22
CA GLN A 213 11.99 -9.43 -11.79
C GLN A 213 10.89 -10.43 -11.43
N PHE A 214 11.26 -11.70 -11.31
CA PHE A 214 10.35 -12.76 -10.90
C PHE A 214 10.13 -12.76 -9.39
N ILE A 215 8.86 -12.76 -9.01
CA ILE A 215 8.36 -13.11 -7.68
C ILE A 215 8.20 -14.62 -7.65
N THR A 216 8.85 -15.28 -6.69
CA THR A 216 8.97 -16.73 -6.66
C THR A 216 8.31 -17.33 -5.44
N THR A 217 7.99 -18.62 -5.46
CA THR A 217 7.70 -19.39 -4.25
C THR A 217 8.79 -20.44 -4.04
N ALA A 218 9.00 -20.86 -2.79
CA ALA A 218 9.89 -21.98 -2.46
C ALA A 218 9.23 -23.34 -2.74
N TYR A 219 7.94 -23.37 -3.10
CA TYR A 219 7.22 -24.59 -3.38
C TYR A 219 7.49 -25.11 -4.79
N THR A 220 8.03 -26.32 -4.86
CA THR A 220 8.29 -27.06 -6.10
C THR A 220 7.17 -28.07 -6.34
N LEU A 221 6.52 -27.98 -7.50
CA LEU A 221 5.46 -28.91 -7.89
C LEU A 221 6.05 -30.30 -8.18
N SER A 222 5.37 -31.36 -7.74
CA SER A 222 5.73 -32.73 -8.15
C SER A 222 5.25 -32.99 -9.57
N PRO A 223 6.03 -33.74 -10.40
CA PRO A 223 5.65 -34.00 -11.78
C PRO A 223 4.43 -34.91 -11.87
N ASP A 224 3.71 -34.84 -12.98
CA ASP A 224 2.60 -35.70 -13.37
C ASP A 224 1.40 -35.69 -12.39
N ALA A 225 1.30 -34.67 -11.53
CA ALA A 225 0.17 -34.41 -10.64
C ALA A 225 -0.57 -33.12 -11.02
N TRP A 226 -1.90 -33.11 -10.81
CA TRP A 226 -2.74 -31.93 -11.01
C TRP A 226 -2.63 -30.97 -9.84
N TYR A 227 -2.41 -29.68 -10.14
CA TYR A 227 -2.44 -28.58 -9.18
C TYR A 227 -3.37 -27.48 -9.66
N HIS A 228 -4.16 -26.92 -8.75
CA HIS A 228 -4.94 -25.71 -8.96
C HIS A 228 -4.07 -24.52 -8.59
N ILE A 229 -3.69 -23.71 -9.57
CA ILE A 229 -2.85 -22.52 -9.39
C ILE A 229 -3.74 -21.30 -9.50
N VAL A 230 -3.78 -20.48 -8.46
CA VAL A 230 -4.49 -19.19 -8.46
C VAL A 230 -3.56 -18.04 -8.11
N TRP A 231 -3.38 -17.11 -9.03
CA TRP A 231 -2.74 -15.83 -8.75
C TRP A 231 -3.81 -14.77 -8.49
N VAL A 232 -3.63 -13.98 -7.43
CA VAL A 232 -4.54 -12.88 -7.06
C VAL A 232 -3.71 -11.62 -6.90
N TYR A 233 -4.00 -10.62 -7.74
CA TYR A 233 -3.38 -9.30 -7.72
C TYR A 233 -4.40 -8.24 -7.28
N ASP A 234 -4.03 -7.48 -6.25
CA ASP A 234 -4.73 -6.30 -5.74
C ASP A 234 -3.75 -5.13 -5.61
N GLY A 235 -3.53 -4.40 -6.71
CA GLY A 235 -2.53 -3.32 -6.77
C GLY A 235 -2.76 -2.21 -5.75
N LEU A 236 -3.98 -2.06 -5.22
CA LEU A 236 -4.33 -1.03 -4.24
C LEU A 236 -4.02 -1.43 -2.79
N ALA A 237 -3.64 -2.67 -2.53
CA ALA A 237 -3.34 -3.10 -1.17
C ALA A 237 -2.06 -2.44 -0.63
N SER A 238 -2.03 -2.13 0.68
CA SER A 238 -0.94 -1.39 1.34
C SER A 238 0.35 -2.20 1.56
N SER A 239 0.34 -3.50 1.26
CA SER A 239 1.48 -4.40 1.48
C SER A 239 1.62 -5.36 0.29
N PRO A 240 2.84 -5.62 -0.22
CA PRO A 240 3.11 -6.57 -1.30
C PRO A 240 2.48 -7.96 -1.09
N TRP A 241 2.40 -8.43 0.16
CA TRP A 241 1.76 -9.70 0.54
C TRP A 241 0.24 -9.70 0.33
N HIS A 242 -0.35 -8.52 0.35
CA HIS A 242 -1.75 -8.30 0.02
C HIS A 242 -1.93 -7.91 -1.45
N GLN A 243 -0.91 -7.34 -2.09
CA GLN A 243 -0.95 -6.95 -3.50
C GLN A 243 -0.79 -8.12 -4.47
N LEU A 244 -0.03 -9.16 -4.13
CA LEU A 244 0.05 -10.38 -4.92
C LEU A 244 0.03 -11.60 -4.02
N LYS A 245 -0.86 -12.53 -4.31
CA LYS A 245 -0.99 -13.82 -3.61
C LYS A 245 -0.97 -14.96 -4.62
N LEU A 246 -0.41 -16.08 -4.20
CA LEU A 246 -0.45 -17.36 -4.90
C LEU A 246 -1.20 -18.35 -4.03
N TYR A 247 -2.17 -19.06 -4.59
CA TYR A 247 -2.77 -20.23 -3.97
C TYR A 247 -2.45 -21.47 -4.80
N ILE A 248 -2.12 -22.57 -4.13
CA ILE A 248 -1.93 -23.88 -4.73
C ILE A 248 -2.89 -24.85 -4.03
N ASN A 249 -3.82 -25.44 -4.78
CA ASN A 249 -4.88 -26.33 -4.24
C ASN A 249 -5.64 -25.67 -3.08
N GLY A 250 -6.08 -24.44 -3.28
CA GLY A 250 -6.81 -23.66 -2.26
C GLY A 250 -5.96 -23.10 -1.11
N ALA A 251 -4.69 -23.52 -0.97
CA ALA A 251 -3.82 -23.09 0.12
C ALA A 251 -2.95 -21.89 -0.28
N LEU A 252 -2.91 -20.86 0.56
CA LEU A 252 -2.10 -19.66 0.33
C LEU A 252 -0.60 -19.98 0.45
N CYS A 253 0.19 -19.54 -0.52
CA CYS A 253 1.63 -19.79 -0.61
C CYS A 253 2.46 -18.55 -0.32
N LEU A 254 3.59 -18.78 0.37
CA LEU A 254 4.58 -17.75 0.61
C LEU A 254 5.29 -17.38 -0.71
N LEU A 255 5.36 -16.07 -0.96
CA LEU A 255 6.07 -15.48 -2.08
C LEU A 255 7.37 -14.81 -1.60
N ASN A 256 8.41 -14.87 -2.40
CA ASN A 256 9.61 -14.08 -2.23
C ASN A 256 9.63 -12.98 -3.29
N PHE A 257 9.50 -11.74 -2.83
CA PHE A 257 9.50 -10.55 -3.67
C PHE A 257 10.92 -10.06 -4.00
N ASN A 258 11.97 -10.50 -3.29
CA ASN A 258 13.36 -10.05 -3.49
C ASN A 258 13.52 -8.51 -3.54
N GLY A 259 12.72 -7.77 -2.75
CA GLY A 259 12.70 -6.29 -2.76
C GLY A 259 11.96 -5.66 -3.96
N TYR A 260 11.40 -6.46 -4.87
CA TYR A 260 10.58 -5.99 -5.98
C TYR A 260 9.24 -5.41 -5.50
N SER A 261 8.88 -4.23 -5.99
CA SER A 261 7.56 -3.62 -5.80
C SER A 261 6.58 -4.21 -6.77
N ILE A 262 5.44 -4.62 -6.23
CA ILE A 262 4.26 -4.87 -7.04
C ILE A 262 3.69 -3.52 -7.49
N PRO A 263 3.48 -3.29 -8.81
CA PRO A 263 2.92 -2.04 -9.29
C PRO A 263 1.45 -1.89 -8.82
N SER A 264 0.97 -0.67 -8.62
CA SER A 264 -0.43 -0.42 -8.22
C SER A 264 -1.43 -0.57 -9.37
N HIS A 265 -0.94 -0.51 -10.61
CA HIS A 265 -1.72 -0.76 -11.83
C HIS A 265 -0.90 -1.62 -12.81
N LEU A 266 -1.58 -2.45 -13.58
CA LEU A 266 -0.96 -3.18 -14.68
C LEU A 266 -0.59 -2.23 -15.83
N THR A 267 0.68 -2.25 -16.25
CA THR A 267 1.17 -1.44 -17.37
C THR A 267 0.44 -1.81 -18.67
N PRO A 268 -0.15 -0.85 -19.40
CA PRO A 268 -0.83 -1.11 -20.67
C PRO A 268 0.05 -1.82 -21.70
N SER A 269 -0.43 -2.94 -22.23
CA SER A 269 0.28 -3.73 -23.22
C SER A 269 -0.63 -4.15 -24.36
N THR A 270 -0.13 -4.03 -25.59
CA THR A 270 -0.77 -4.57 -26.81
C THR A 270 -0.36 -6.02 -27.09
N ALA A 271 0.22 -6.71 -26.10
CA ALA A 271 0.50 -8.13 -26.20
C ALA A 271 -0.80 -8.93 -26.03
N ASN A 272 -0.89 -10.04 -26.76
CA ASN A 272 -1.95 -11.02 -26.56
C ASN A 272 -1.78 -11.73 -25.22
N VAL A 273 -2.90 -12.22 -24.67
CA VAL A 273 -2.87 -13.19 -23.57
C VAL A 273 -2.63 -14.58 -24.15
N ASN A 274 -1.59 -15.27 -23.69
CA ASN A 274 -1.24 -16.62 -24.12
C ASN A 274 -1.28 -17.61 -22.95
N ILE A 275 -1.78 -18.83 -23.21
CA ILE A 275 -1.63 -19.99 -22.34
C ILE A 275 -0.56 -20.91 -22.95
N GLY A 276 0.53 -21.14 -22.23
CA GLY A 276 1.59 -22.08 -22.56
C GLY A 276 2.72 -21.54 -23.43
N SER A 277 2.77 -20.23 -23.70
CA SER A 277 3.91 -19.61 -24.39
C SER A 277 4.11 -18.15 -23.99
N TYR A 278 5.33 -17.67 -24.26
CA TYR A 278 5.67 -16.26 -24.31
C TYR A 278 5.46 -15.71 -25.74
N ASP A 279 5.10 -14.43 -25.84
CA ASP A 279 5.17 -13.65 -27.09
C ASP A 279 4.71 -14.41 -28.36
N ASP A 280 3.50 -14.97 -28.32
CA ASP A 280 2.87 -15.63 -29.45
C ASP A 280 3.72 -16.75 -30.07
N GLY A 281 4.33 -17.60 -29.23
CA GLY A 281 5.10 -18.76 -29.68
C GLY A 281 6.62 -18.53 -29.71
N LYS A 282 7.13 -17.48 -29.06
CA LYS A 282 8.58 -17.22 -28.98
C LYS A 282 9.06 -17.40 -27.55
N GLY A 283 10.17 -18.14 -27.37
CA GLY A 283 10.76 -18.37 -26.05
C GLY A 283 10.37 -19.73 -25.49
N ALA A 284 10.01 -19.77 -24.21
CA ALA A 284 9.65 -21.01 -23.52
C ALA A 284 8.20 -21.45 -23.83
N PHE A 285 7.98 -22.77 -23.79
CA PHE A 285 6.68 -23.39 -23.94
C PHE A 285 6.34 -24.25 -22.73
N LEU A 286 5.05 -24.37 -22.42
CA LEU A 286 4.55 -25.38 -21.50
C LEU A 286 4.46 -26.73 -22.22
N ASN A 287 5.02 -27.77 -21.62
CA ASN A 287 4.92 -29.15 -22.13
C ASN A 287 4.05 -30.05 -21.24
N GLY A 288 3.03 -29.46 -20.61
CA GLY A 288 2.11 -30.10 -19.67
C GLY A 288 0.65 -29.96 -20.06
N SER A 289 -0.24 -30.43 -19.20
CA SER A 289 -1.69 -30.34 -19.40
C SER A 289 -2.28 -29.18 -18.60
N VAL A 290 -3.23 -28.47 -19.19
CA VAL A 290 -3.95 -27.34 -18.58
C VAL A 290 -5.44 -27.58 -18.70
N ASP A 291 -6.17 -27.19 -17.66
CA ASP A 291 -7.60 -27.41 -17.52
C ASP A 291 -8.24 -26.20 -16.80
N GLU A 292 -9.50 -25.91 -17.09
CA GLU A 292 -10.34 -24.96 -16.32
C GLU A 292 -9.67 -23.60 -16.03
N VAL A 293 -9.33 -22.84 -17.09
CA VAL A 293 -8.62 -21.55 -16.99
C VAL A 293 -9.60 -20.40 -16.86
N GLY A 294 -9.50 -19.61 -15.78
CA GLY A 294 -10.35 -18.46 -15.52
C GLY A 294 -9.58 -17.17 -15.28
N PHE A 295 -10.20 -16.05 -15.64
CA PHE A 295 -9.70 -14.69 -15.39
C PHE A 295 -10.77 -13.85 -14.70
N TRP A 296 -10.41 -13.05 -13.71
CA TRP A 296 -11.28 -12.08 -13.04
C TRP A 296 -10.64 -10.69 -13.04
N THR A 297 -11.46 -9.65 -13.15
CA THR A 297 -11.04 -8.23 -13.07
C THR A 297 -11.10 -7.69 -11.63
N TYR A 298 -11.16 -8.58 -10.64
CA TYR A 298 -11.13 -8.28 -9.22
C TYR A 298 -10.25 -9.29 -8.50
N ALA A 299 -9.83 -8.94 -7.28
CA ALA A 299 -9.08 -9.83 -6.40
C ALA A 299 -10.05 -10.83 -5.74
N VAL A 300 -9.99 -12.10 -6.14
CA VAL A 300 -10.83 -13.15 -5.52
C VAL A 300 -10.39 -13.36 -4.07
N SER A 301 -11.36 -13.49 -3.16
CA SER A 301 -11.09 -13.76 -1.75
C SER A 301 -10.58 -15.18 -1.53
N ALA A 302 -9.90 -15.44 -0.41
CA ALA A 302 -9.48 -16.79 -0.03
C ALA A 302 -10.65 -17.78 0.02
N GLY A 303 -11.82 -17.33 0.53
CA GLY A 303 -13.03 -18.13 0.55
C GLY A 303 -13.55 -18.48 -0.85
N GLN A 304 -13.46 -17.55 -1.82
CA GLN A 304 -13.81 -17.84 -3.21
C GLN A 304 -12.81 -18.83 -3.83
N VAL A 305 -11.50 -18.66 -3.59
CA VAL A 305 -10.49 -19.61 -4.07
C VAL A 305 -10.77 -21.03 -3.56
N GLN A 306 -11.12 -21.17 -2.27
CA GLN A 306 -11.46 -22.46 -1.66
C GLN A 306 -12.79 -23.04 -2.19
N GLN A 307 -13.77 -22.20 -2.52
CA GLN A 307 -15.04 -22.64 -3.13
C GLN A 307 -14.86 -23.14 -4.56
N HIS A 308 -13.98 -22.51 -5.33
CA HIS A 308 -13.69 -22.90 -6.71
C HIS A 308 -12.96 -24.24 -6.82
N ASP A 309 -12.32 -24.72 -5.74
CA ASP A 309 -11.69 -26.05 -5.63
C ASP A 309 -12.72 -27.18 -5.30
N GLY A 310 -13.99 -26.84 -5.05
CA GLY A 310 -15.16 -27.73 -5.12
C GLY A 310 -15.23 -28.93 -4.15
N THR A 311 -14.20 -29.26 -3.37
CA THR A 311 -14.14 -30.51 -2.57
C THR A 311 -13.29 -30.42 -1.29
N VAL A 312 -13.11 -29.25 -0.70
CA VAL A 312 -12.17 -29.08 0.44
C VAL A 312 -12.79 -29.55 1.76
N ASN A 313 -12.39 -30.74 2.24
CA ASN A 313 -12.61 -31.19 3.62
C ASN A 313 -11.27 -31.19 4.37
N TRP A 314 -11.02 -30.14 5.15
CA TRP A 314 -9.88 -30.09 6.07
C TRP A 314 -10.12 -31.06 7.23
N VAL A 315 -9.17 -31.95 7.51
CA VAL A 315 -9.24 -32.85 8.67
C VAL A 315 -8.06 -32.56 9.59
N THR A 316 -8.35 -32.10 10.81
CA THR A 316 -7.36 -31.97 11.88
C THR A 316 -7.13 -33.35 12.50
N THR A 317 -5.90 -33.85 12.45
CA THR A 317 -5.53 -35.09 13.14
C THR A 317 -5.47 -34.89 14.66
N LYS A 318 -5.54 -35.98 15.44
CA LYS A 318 -5.38 -35.95 16.90
C LYS A 318 -4.03 -35.37 17.38
N GLU A 319 -3.07 -35.20 16.48
CA GLU A 319 -1.73 -34.66 16.73
C GLU A 319 -1.60 -33.18 16.33
N GLY A 320 -2.67 -32.54 15.87
CA GLY A 320 -2.69 -31.11 15.51
C GLY A 320 -2.27 -30.80 14.07
N ASN A 321 -1.93 -31.81 13.25
CA ASN A 321 -1.63 -31.60 11.83
C ASN A 321 -2.91 -31.45 11.01
N THR A 322 -3.00 -30.40 10.20
CA THR A 322 -4.07 -30.16 9.22
C THR A 322 -3.77 -30.94 7.94
N LEU A 323 -4.59 -31.93 7.62
CA LEU A 323 -4.46 -32.71 6.38
C LEU A 323 -5.51 -32.28 5.36
N TYR A 324 -5.08 -32.16 4.10
CA TYR A 324 -5.95 -32.01 2.93
C TYR A 324 -6.48 -33.40 2.53
N LYS A 325 -7.76 -33.48 2.13
CA LYS A 325 -8.32 -34.66 1.48
C LYS A 325 -8.76 -34.27 0.07
N GLY A 326 -8.06 -34.77 -0.94
CA GLY A 326 -8.35 -34.47 -2.32
C GLY A 326 -9.70 -35.00 -2.75
N GLY A 327 -10.27 -34.39 -3.81
CA GLY A 327 -11.49 -34.88 -4.45
C GLY A 327 -11.39 -36.31 -5.02
N ASP A 328 -10.19 -36.88 -5.08
CA ASP A 328 -9.88 -38.28 -5.41
C ASP A 328 -9.85 -39.21 -4.17
N GLY A 329 -10.05 -38.67 -2.97
CA GLY A 329 -10.03 -39.38 -1.69
C GLY A 329 -8.65 -39.54 -1.05
N SER A 330 -7.58 -39.06 -1.66
CA SER A 330 -6.22 -39.16 -1.11
C SER A 330 -5.94 -38.04 -0.10
N THR A 331 -5.17 -38.34 0.95
CA THR A 331 -4.77 -37.35 1.97
C THR A 331 -3.38 -36.80 1.67
N TYR A 332 -3.28 -35.48 1.53
CA TYR A 332 -2.01 -34.77 1.36
C TYR A 332 -1.76 -33.82 2.52
N VAL A 333 -0.49 -33.51 2.78
CA VAL A 333 -0.12 -32.30 3.53
C VAL A 333 -0.41 -31.12 2.59
N PRO A 334 -1.12 -30.05 3.02
CA PRO A 334 -1.33 -28.90 2.17
C PRO A 334 0.01 -28.40 1.60
N PRO A 335 0.10 -28.13 0.29
CA PRO A 335 1.36 -27.83 -0.39
C PRO A 335 2.00 -26.56 0.17
N CYS A 336 1.16 -25.63 0.61
CA CYS A 336 1.55 -24.38 1.22
C CYS A 336 0.91 -24.30 2.59
N ILE A 337 1.72 -24.03 3.61
CA ILE A 337 1.21 -23.81 4.97
C ILE A 337 0.44 -22.49 4.91
N GLU A 338 -0.86 -22.53 5.20
CA GLU A 338 -1.60 -21.33 5.59
C GLU A 338 -0.79 -20.69 6.72
N TYR A 339 -0.31 -19.46 6.52
CA TYR A 339 0.46 -18.70 7.51
C TYR A 339 0.22 -19.24 8.93
N PRO A 340 1.19 -19.89 9.62
CA PRO A 340 1.43 -19.40 10.96
C PRO A 340 1.83 -17.97 10.68
N GLU A 341 0.91 -17.02 10.86
CA GLU A 341 1.17 -15.59 10.63
C GLU A 341 2.58 -15.34 11.13
N ASP A 342 3.52 -15.01 10.22
CA ASP A 342 4.91 -14.77 10.63
C ASP A 342 4.74 -13.72 11.73
N PRO A 343 5.02 -14.08 13.00
CA PRO A 343 4.58 -13.27 14.12
C PRO A 343 5.20 -11.89 14.01
N ASP A 344 6.36 -11.78 13.35
CA ASP A 344 7.02 -10.53 13.04
C ASP A 344 6.30 -9.74 11.94
N ILE A 345 5.77 -10.38 10.89
CA ILE A 345 4.95 -9.71 9.87
C ILE A 345 3.66 -9.18 10.48
N LYS A 346 2.91 -10.01 11.21
CA LYS A 346 1.67 -9.57 11.87
C LYS A 346 1.92 -8.45 12.86
N ARG A 347 2.99 -8.59 13.65
CA ARG A 347 3.42 -7.55 14.58
C ARG A 347 3.78 -6.26 13.84
N ALA A 348 4.54 -6.34 12.76
CA ALA A 348 4.92 -5.19 11.95
C ALA A 348 3.70 -4.51 11.30
N GLU A 349 2.75 -5.26 10.74
CA GLU A 349 1.53 -4.72 10.15
C GLU A 349 0.66 -3.99 11.18
N ASN A 350 0.44 -4.62 12.34
CA ASN A 350 -0.31 -4.00 13.44
C ASN A 350 0.39 -2.75 13.98
N LEU A 351 1.72 -2.80 14.16
CA LEU A 351 2.48 -1.64 14.62
C LEU A 351 2.45 -0.52 13.59
N HIS A 352 2.77 -0.81 12.33
CA HIS A 352 2.84 0.21 11.29
C HIS A 352 1.49 0.90 11.08
N SER A 353 0.41 0.12 10.98
CA SER A 353 -0.94 0.66 10.80
C SER A 353 -1.43 1.48 12.00
N SER A 354 -1.10 1.08 13.23
CA SER A 354 -1.51 1.79 14.45
C SER A 354 -0.58 2.95 14.87
N SER A 355 0.62 3.05 14.30
CA SER A 355 1.59 4.09 14.68
C SER A 355 1.37 5.39 13.94
N ILE A 356 1.76 6.49 14.57
CA ILE A 356 1.98 7.76 13.89
C ILE A 356 3.31 7.66 13.15
N VAL A 357 3.30 7.91 11.84
CA VAL A 357 4.51 7.89 11.00
C VAL A 357 4.78 9.31 10.52
N ILE A 358 5.90 9.90 10.94
CA ILE A 358 6.28 11.28 10.61
C ILE A 358 7.62 11.26 9.87
N LEU A 359 7.66 11.94 8.72
CA LEU A 359 8.87 12.14 7.94
C LEU A 359 9.40 13.57 8.16
N ALA A 360 10.60 13.68 8.74
CA ALA A 360 11.22 14.96 9.11
C ALA A 360 11.63 15.84 7.91
N HIS A 361 11.74 15.24 6.72
CA HIS A 361 12.22 15.96 5.54
C HIS A 361 11.78 15.25 4.26
N SER A 362 11.04 15.94 3.40
CA SER A 362 10.73 15.49 2.04
C SER A 362 10.53 16.69 1.12
N HIS A 363 10.79 16.48 -0.17
CA HIS A 363 10.79 17.52 -1.19
C HIS A 363 9.64 17.30 -2.19
N ASN A 364 9.02 18.40 -2.62
CA ASN A 364 7.97 18.47 -3.66
C ASN A 364 6.72 17.59 -3.40
N PHE A 365 5.58 18.25 -3.18
CA PHE A 365 4.33 17.59 -2.71
C PHE A 365 3.26 17.66 -3.79
N MET A 366 3.39 16.84 -4.83
CA MET A 366 2.37 16.71 -5.86
C MET A 366 1.27 15.73 -5.41
N GLU A 367 0.10 15.78 -6.05
CA GLU A 367 -1.04 14.91 -5.74
C GLU A 367 -0.69 13.41 -5.82
N GLU A 368 0.17 13.03 -6.76
CA GLU A 368 0.68 11.66 -6.91
C GLU A 368 1.53 11.21 -5.69
N ASP A 369 2.26 12.12 -5.06
CA ASP A 369 3.10 11.85 -3.89
C ASP A 369 2.25 11.64 -2.64
N ILE A 370 1.12 12.36 -2.52
CA ILE A 370 0.16 12.19 -1.43
C ILE A 370 -0.33 10.75 -1.37
N GLN A 371 -0.71 10.17 -2.52
CA GLN A 371 -1.19 8.78 -2.57
C GLN A 371 -0.07 7.78 -2.24
N ARG A 372 1.17 8.04 -2.66
CA ARG A 372 2.32 7.21 -2.30
C ARG A 372 2.60 7.23 -0.80
N MET A 373 2.61 8.41 -0.18
CA MET A 373 2.82 8.57 1.26
C MET A 373 1.70 7.89 2.06
N LYS A 374 0.44 8.06 1.64
CA LYS A 374 -0.71 7.37 2.26
C LYS A 374 -0.60 5.85 2.15
N ALA A 375 -0.23 5.32 0.99
CA ALA A 375 0.02 3.88 0.80
C ALA A 375 1.15 3.37 1.72
N GLY A 376 2.14 4.21 1.99
CA GLY A 376 3.23 3.96 2.92
C GLY A 376 2.89 4.17 4.40
N GLY A 377 1.64 4.45 4.75
CA GLY A 377 1.20 4.67 6.13
C GLY A 377 1.65 5.98 6.77
N VAL A 378 2.16 6.93 5.98
CA VAL A 378 2.64 8.23 6.46
C VAL A 378 1.47 9.03 7.03
N THR A 379 1.65 9.49 8.27
CA THR A 379 0.67 10.32 8.99
C THR A 379 0.94 11.80 8.77
N ALA A 380 2.22 12.20 8.85
CA ALA A 380 2.62 13.57 8.57
C ALA A 380 4.01 13.64 7.92
N VAL A 381 4.27 14.74 7.22
CA VAL A 381 5.53 14.99 6.53
C VAL A 381 5.89 16.46 6.61
N VAL A 382 7.18 16.74 6.81
CA VAL A 382 7.72 18.09 6.77
C VAL A 382 8.05 18.46 5.33
N ALA A 383 7.32 19.43 4.82
CA ALA A 383 7.43 19.91 3.46
C ALA A 383 8.28 21.17 3.39
N LYS A 384 9.41 21.13 2.69
CA LYS A 384 10.32 22.29 2.59
C LYS A 384 9.85 23.24 1.48
N MET A 385 9.71 24.53 1.78
CA MET A 385 9.09 25.52 0.87
C MET A 385 10.07 26.48 0.18
N THR A 386 11.35 26.48 0.56
CA THR A 386 12.35 27.48 0.12
C THR A 386 13.17 27.00 -1.08
N VAL A 387 14.18 26.14 -0.86
CA VAL A 387 15.00 25.55 -1.93
C VAL A 387 14.11 24.80 -2.93
N ASP A 388 13.09 24.09 -2.42
CA ASP A 388 12.10 23.35 -3.22
C ASP A 388 11.08 24.20 -3.95
N GLY A 389 10.96 25.47 -3.55
CA GLY A 389 10.27 26.44 -4.35
C GLY A 389 10.91 26.61 -5.75
N MET A 390 12.12 26.10 -5.95
CA MET A 390 12.72 25.99 -7.27
C MET A 390 12.23 24.76 -8.04
N ASP A 391 11.79 23.69 -7.37
CA ASP A 391 11.40 22.41 -7.98
C ASP A 391 9.91 22.27 -8.34
N PHE A 392 8.99 22.94 -7.64
CA PHE A 392 7.60 23.11 -8.13
C PHE A 392 7.56 23.75 -9.53
N ASP A 393 8.55 24.58 -9.85
CA ASP A 393 8.66 25.27 -11.13
C ASP A 393 9.40 24.43 -12.17
N ARG A 394 9.82 23.19 -11.91
CA ARG A 394 10.62 22.38 -12.85
C ARG A 394 9.88 22.08 -14.16
N TYR A 395 8.58 21.81 -14.09
CA TYR A 395 7.73 21.65 -15.28
C TYR A 395 7.65 22.94 -16.10
N THR A 396 7.65 24.08 -15.43
CA THR A 396 7.67 25.42 -16.03
C THR A 396 9.06 25.75 -16.59
N ARG A 397 10.14 25.49 -15.85
CA ARG A 397 11.55 25.69 -16.24
C ARG A 397 11.92 24.90 -17.48
N SER A 398 11.52 23.62 -17.57
CA SER A 398 11.76 22.80 -18.77
C SER A 398 10.98 23.31 -19.97
N ARG A 399 9.78 23.87 -19.75
CA ARG A 399 8.95 24.51 -20.78
C ARG A 399 9.46 25.87 -21.23
N PHE A 400 10.20 26.60 -20.38
CA PHE A 400 10.69 27.96 -20.64
C PHE A 400 12.22 28.10 -20.79
N GLY A 401 12.99 27.02 -20.64
CA GLY A 401 14.43 27.00 -20.89
C GLY A 401 15.30 27.77 -19.88
N ILE A 402 14.88 27.82 -18.61
CA ILE A 402 15.59 28.55 -17.54
C ILE A 402 16.64 27.63 -16.88
N SER A 403 17.90 28.09 -16.81
CA SER A 403 19.03 27.33 -16.25
C SER A 403 19.20 27.51 -14.74
N TRP A 404 19.82 26.52 -14.08
CA TRP A 404 20.00 26.44 -12.61
C TRP A 404 20.83 27.60 -12.00
N ASP A 405 21.80 28.10 -12.75
CA ASP A 405 22.72 29.19 -12.38
C ASP A 405 22.04 30.57 -12.29
N GLN A 406 20.82 30.71 -12.81
CA GLN A 406 20.05 31.95 -12.74
C GLN A 406 19.21 32.09 -11.46
N CYS A 407 19.04 31.01 -10.69
CA CYS A 407 18.23 31.00 -9.46
C CYS A 407 19.05 31.17 -8.15
N THR A 408 20.38 31.20 -8.24
CA THR A 408 21.29 31.24 -7.08
C THR A 408 21.60 32.65 -6.57
N TYR A 409 21.21 33.70 -7.30
CA TYR A 409 21.42 35.09 -6.91
C TYR A 409 20.11 35.81 -6.56
N SER A 410 19.31 35.18 -5.70
CA SER A 410 18.07 35.80 -5.21
C SER A 410 18.34 36.77 -4.07
N SER A 411 17.84 37.99 -4.21
CA SER A 411 17.86 38.96 -3.11
C SER A 411 17.06 38.44 -1.90
N PRO A 412 17.32 38.91 -0.67
CA PRO A 412 16.51 38.54 0.49
C PRO A 412 14.99 38.73 0.29
N THR A 413 14.58 39.71 -0.51
CA THR A 413 13.17 39.95 -0.86
C THR A 413 12.60 38.82 -1.72
N GLU A 414 13.38 38.28 -2.65
CA GLU A 414 12.94 37.17 -3.50
C GLU A 414 12.78 35.88 -2.72
N TRP A 415 13.66 35.58 -1.77
CA TRP A 415 13.52 34.41 -0.90
C TRP A 415 12.24 34.46 -0.06
N ARG A 416 11.85 35.64 0.43
CA ARG A 416 10.57 35.84 1.12
C ARG A 416 9.37 35.60 0.23
N MET A 417 9.35 36.24 -0.94
CA MET A 417 8.25 36.08 -1.90
C MET A 417 8.11 34.64 -2.35
N ARG A 418 9.24 33.95 -2.56
CA ARG A 418 9.27 32.53 -2.92
C ARG A 418 8.67 31.67 -1.80
N PHE A 419 9.13 31.83 -0.57
CA PHE A 419 8.60 31.09 0.57
C PHE A 419 7.08 31.29 0.71
N LEU A 420 6.62 32.55 0.72
CA LEU A 420 5.19 32.87 0.80
C LEU A 420 4.38 32.27 -0.35
N TYR A 421 4.87 32.34 -1.58
CA TYR A 421 4.19 31.77 -2.74
C TYR A 421 3.94 30.27 -2.58
N TYR A 422 4.94 29.52 -2.10
CA TYR A 422 4.81 28.06 -1.92
C TYR A 422 3.99 27.67 -0.70
N VAL A 423 4.11 28.43 0.38
CA VAL A 423 3.22 28.30 1.54
C VAL A 423 1.76 28.49 1.12
N HIS A 424 1.44 29.50 0.32
CA HIS A 424 0.09 29.68 -0.20
C HIS A 424 -0.35 28.55 -1.13
N LYS A 425 0.54 28.09 -2.04
CA LYS A 425 0.21 26.95 -2.91
C LYS A 425 -0.14 25.68 -2.13
N VAL A 426 0.64 25.34 -1.10
CA VAL A 426 0.40 24.12 -0.33
C VAL A 426 -0.88 24.25 0.51
N ILE A 427 -1.17 25.44 1.02
CA ILE A 427 -2.45 25.74 1.71
C ILE A 427 -3.63 25.58 0.75
N ASP A 428 -3.55 26.17 -0.45
CA ASP A 428 -4.60 26.08 -1.47
C ASP A 428 -4.83 24.62 -1.92
N MET A 429 -3.74 23.86 -2.11
CA MET A 429 -3.80 22.43 -2.40
C MET A 429 -4.50 21.66 -1.28
N ALA A 430 -4.09 21.88 -0.02
CA ALA A 430 -4.71 21.21 1.13
C ALA A 430 -6.20 21.57 1.27
N GLN A 431 -6.61 22.79 0.90
CA GLN A 431 -8.02 23.16 0.84
C GLN A 431 -8.77 22.40 -0.26
N SER A 432 -8.20 22.31 -1.47
CA SER A 432 -8.81 21.54 -2.58
C SER A 432 -8.89 20.04 -2.30
N LEU A 433 -7.95 19.50 -1.52
CA LEU A 433 -7.84 18.10 -1.15
C LEU A 433 -8.20 17.88 0.33
N SER A 434 -9.13 18.65 0.88
CA SER A 434 -9.44 18.65 2.34
C SER A 434 -9.95 17.31 2.90
N GLY A 435 -10.39 16.39 2.04
CA GLY A 435 -10.71 15.01 2.40
C GLY A 435 -9.49 14.09 2.51
N GLU A 436 -8.35 14.50 1.94
CA GLU A 436 -7.14 13.69 1.78
C GLU A 436 -5.94 14.26 2.56
N VAL A 437 -5.91 15.59 2.76
CA VAL A 437 -4.76 16.35 3.27
C VAL A 437 -5.20 17.37 4.31
N LEU A 438 -4.32 17.67 5.27
CA LEU A 438 -4.48 18.78 6.20
C LEU A 438 -3.14 19.49 6.48
N ILE A 439 -3.19 20.81 6.72
CA ILE A 439 -2.01 21.56 7.18
C ILE A 439 -1.89 21.38 8.69
N VAL A 440 -0.73 20.90 9.13
CA VAL A 440 -0.41 20.68 10.55
C VAL A 440 0.12 21.97 11.15
N ARG A 441 -0.58 22.49 12.16
CA ARG A 441 -0.19 23.69 12.93
C ARG A 441 0.04 23.38 14.41
N THR A 442 -0.51 22.28 14.88
CA THR A 442 -0.48 21.81 16.27
C THR A 442 -0.16 20.31 16.31
N VAL A 443 0.18 19.80 17.48
CA VAL A 443 0.40 18.36 17.65
C VAL A 443 -0.91 17.58 17.48
N GLU A 444 -2.03 18.19 17.86
CA GLU A 444 -3.38 17.64 17.72
C GLU A 444 -3.79 17.47 16.26
N ASP A 445 -3.28 18.31 15.36
CA ASP A 445 -3.51 18.15 13.91
C ASP A 445 -2.87 16.85 13.38
N ILE A 446 -1.73 16.41 13.96
CA ILE A 446 -1.09 15.13 13.60
C ILE A 446 -1.97 13.95 14.01
N ASP A 447 -2.57 14.02 15.22
CA ASP A 447 -3.50 13.00 15.69
C ASP A 447 -4.79 12.96 14.86
N SER A 448 -5.28 14.14 14.47
CA SER A 448 -6.43 14.28 13.58
C SER A 448 -6.13 13.70 12.21
N ALA A 449 -4.93 13.93 11.66
CA ALA A 449 -4.50 13.35 10.39
C ALA A 449 -4.57 11.81 10.42
N LYS A 450 -4.05 11.21 11.49
CA LYS A 450 -4.09 9.74 11.67
C LYS A 450 -5.52 9.23 11.75
N THR A 451 -6.34 9.87 12.58
CA THR A 451 -7.71 9.43 12.87
C THR A 451 -8.61 9.55 11.65
N ASP A 452 -8.45 10.61 10.87
CA ASP A 452 -9.25 10.90 9.68
C ASP A 452 -8.73 10.22 8.41
N GLY A 453 -7.60 9.50 8.48
CA GLY A 453 -6.97 8.86 7.30
C GLY A 453 -6.42 9.87 6.29
N LYS A 454 -6.00 11.05 6.75
CA LYS A 454 -5.44 12.14 5.95
C LYS A 454 -3.91 12.20 6.08
N LEU A 455 -3.26 12.83 5.11
CA LEU A 455 -1.86 13.21 5.20
C LEU A 455 -1.72 14.60 5.84
N GLY A 456 -0.99 14.69 6.95
CA GLY A 456 -0.60 15.95 7.56
C GLY A 456 0.61 16.58 6.88
N ILE A 457 0.53 17.84 6.47
CA ILE A 457 1.66 18.60 5.93
C ILE A 457 2.12 19.60 6.99
N ILE A 458 3.35 19.40 7.50
CA ILE A 458 4.05 20.35 8.35
C ILE A 458 4.85 21.28 7.45
N ILE A 459 4.59 22.57 7.50
CA ILE A 459 5.29 23.53 6.63
C ILE A 459 6.67 23.82 7.22
N GLY A 460 7.71 23.48 6.46
CA GLY A 460 9.11 23.74 6.80
C GLY A 460 9.85 24.55 5.73
N SER A 461 11.10 24.88 6.00
CA SER A 461 12.02 25.51 5.05
C SER A 461 13.40 24.90 5.11
N GLU A 462 14.00 24.72 3.94
CA GLU A 462 15.39 24.34 3.77
C GLU A 462 16.22 25.60 3.46
N GLY A 463 17.06 26.04 4.40
CA GLY A 463 17.64 27.37 4.40
C GLY A 463 16.69 28.43 4.98
N ALA A 464 17.28 29.39 5.70
CA ALA A 464 16.57 30.48 6.38
C ALA A 464 16.71 31.84 5.66
N ASN A 465 17.00 31.83 4.35
CA ASN A 465 17.23 33.04 3.55
C ASN A 465 16.02 34.01 3.56
N GLN A 466 14.80 33.50 3.77
CA GLN A 466 13.58 34.28 3.93
C GLN A 466 13.56 35.17 5.19
N LEU A 467 14.49 34.97 6.12
CA LEU A 467 14.63 35.81 7.32
C LEU A 467 15.59 36.99 7.11
N GLU A 468 16.47 36.95 6.10
CA GLU A 468 17.61 37.87 5.94
C GLU A 468 17.24 39.36 5.81
N GLY A 469 17.60 40.19 6.79
CA GLY A 469 17.45 41.65 6.72
C GLY A 469 17.27 42.28 8.10
N GLU A 470 17.59 43.57 8.23
CA GLU A 470 17.52 44.31 9.51
C GLU A 470 16.12 44.27 10.13
N ASN A 471 15.99 43.69 11.33
CA ASN A 471 14.74 43.56 12.09
C ASN A 471 13.60 42.79 11.39
N PHE A 472 13.91 41.98 10.37
CA PHE A 472 12.89 41.19 9.68
C PHE A 472 12.45 39.95 10.47
N TYR A 473 13.36 39.33 11.22
CA TYR A 473 13.04 38.15 12.03
C TYR A 473 12.00 38.44 13.12
N THR A 474 11.91 39.68 13.63
CA THR A 474 10.88 40.07 14.61
C THR A 474 9.47 40.16 14.02
N ILE A 475 9.35 40.43 12.71
CA ILE A 475 8.04 40.60 12.04
C ILE A 475 7.61 39.28 11.40
N TYR A 476 8.48 38.72 10.55
CA TYR A 476 8.10 37.63 9.65
C TYR A 476 8.02 36.27 10.32
N THR A 477 8.74 36.07 11.44
CA THR A 477 8.61 34.82 12.21
C THR A 477 7.19 34.65 12.75
N GLY A 478 6.52 35.76 13.14
CA GLY A 478 5.11 35.74 13.54
C GLY A 478 4.17 35.41 12.39
N GLU A 479 4.28 36.14 11.28
CA GLU A 479 3.41 35.96 10.11
C GLU A 479 3.52 34.57 9.49
N TYR A 480 4.74 34.05 9.35
CA TYR A 480 4.98 32.72 8.80
C TYR A 480 4.48 31.62 9.73
N TYR A 481 4.66 31.79 11.05
CA TYR A 481 4.11 30.87 12.02
C TYR A 481 2.58 30.79 11.92
N ASP A 482 1.89 31.92 11.76
CA ASP A 482 0.42 31.95 11.66
C ASP A 482 -0.09 31.27 10.38
N LEU A 483 0.71 31.31 9.29
CA LEU A 483 0.42 30.55 8.07
C LEU A 483 0.57 29.02 8.25
N GLY A 484 1.39 28.59 9.21
CA GLY A 484 1.59 27.18 9.56
C GLY A 484 3.05 26.72 9.52
N TRP A 485 4.02 27.62 9.36
CA TRP A 485 5.43 27.29 9.39
C TRP A 485 5.87 26.81 10.78
N ARG A 486 6.58 25.68 10.85
CA ARG A 486 6.95 25.02 12.12
C ARG A 486 8.39 24.58 12.20
N GLU A 487 9.13 24.55 11.10
CA GLU A 487 10.51 24.10 11.08
C GLU A 487 11.36 24.87 10.08
N THR A 488 12.61 25.18 10.44
CA THR A 488 13.57 25.78 9.51
C THR A 488 14.97 25.24 9.65
N GLN A 489 15.50 24.77 8.52
CA GLN A 489 16.93 24.55 8.38
C GLN A 489 17.63 25.90 8.24
N LEU A 490 18.67 26.15 9.03
CA LEU A 490 19.31 27.48 9.04
C LEU A 490 20.14 27.78 7.79
N LYS A 491 20.70 26.74 7.15
CA LYS A 491 21.57 26.86 5.99
C LYS A 491 21.39 25.65 5.08
N TRP A 492 21.50 25.86 3.76
CA TRP A 492 21.60 24.81 2.74
C TRP A 492 23.02 24.75 2.15
N SER A 493 23.23 25.13 0.89
CA SER A 493 24.55 25.07 0.23
C SER A 493 25.42 26.33 0.41
N ASN A 494 24.83 27.53 0.36
CA ASN A 494 25.57 28.80 0.38
C ASN A 494 25.51 29.51 1.76
N SER A 495 26.43 30.45 1.98
CA SER A 495 26.36 31.41 3.09
C SER A 495 25.09 32.26 3.02
N ASN A 496 24.59 32.68 4.18
CA ASN A 496 23.49 33.63 4.32
C ASN A 496 23.80 34.64 5.44
N ALA A 497 22.90 35.59 5.72
CA ALA A 497 23.16 36.60 6.76
C ALA A 497 23.32 36.02 8.18
N LEU A 498 22.75 34.83 8.43
CA LEU A 498 22.82 34.13 9.72
C LEU A 498 24.14 33.37 9.87
N ILE A 499 24.63 32.78 8.78
CA ILE A 499 25.77 31.87 8.75
C ILE A 499 26.65 32.24 7.55
N VAL A 500 27.84 32.75 7.84
CA VAL A 500 28.85 33.07 6.83
C VAL A 500 29.94 32.01 6.86
N ASP A 501 30.13 31.37 5.72
CA ASP A 501 30.95 30.17 5.50
C ASP A 501 30.45 29.01 6.38
N TYR A 502 30.92 28.95 7.63
CA TYR A 502 30.53 27.94 8.62
C TYR A 502 30.51 28.50 10.05
N ALA A 503 30.34 29.82 10.19
CA ALA A 503 30.32 30.52 11.47
C ALA A 503 29.00 31.25 11.66
N LEU A 504 28.44 31.15 12.87
CA LEU A 504 27.23 31.87 13.25
C LEU A 504 27.55 33.36 13.43
N THR A 505 26.76 34.23 12.81
CA THR A 505 26.91 35.69 12.96
C THR A 505 26.17 36.19 14.20
N PRO A 506 26.46 37.40 14.72
CA PRO A 506 25.63 38.01 15.77
C PRO A 506 24.15 38.09 15.38
N TYR A 507 23.87 38.36 14.12
CA TYR A 507 22.51 38.31 13.57
C TYR A 507 21.91 36.91 13.62
N GLY A 508 22.67 35.87 13.26
CA GLY A 508 22.22 34.49 13.36
C GLY A 508 21.86 34.07 14.79
N ILE A 509 22.59 34.56 15.79
CA ILE A 509 22.27 34.35 17.22
C ILE A 509 20.91 34.96 17.57
N GLU A 510 20.65 36.20 17.16
CA GLU A 510 19.36 36.88 17.39
C GLU A 510 18.21 36.12 16.70
N VAL A 511 18.44 35.62 15.48
CA VAL A 511 17.42 34.82 14.76
C VAL A 511 17.12 33.50 15.48
N ILE A 512 18.14 32.79 15.96
CA ILE A 512 17.95 31.55 16.74
C ILE A 512 17.08 31.80 17.96
N GLN A 513 17.33 32.89 18.70
CA GLN A 513 16.55 33.27 19.86
C GLN A 513 15.08 33.53 19.49
N ALA A 514 14.83 34.30 18.42
CA ALA A 514 13.48 34.57 17.95
C ALA A 514 12.73 33.31 17.48
N LEU A 515 13.43 32.36 16.83
CA LEU A 515 12.86 31.07 16.43
C LEU A 515 12.48 30.22 17.66
N ASN A 516 13.37 30.16 18.66
CA ASN A 516 13.09 29.47 19.92
C ASN A 516 11.90 30.10 20.66
N GLU A 517 11.85 31.43 20.79
CA GLU A 517 10.76 32.16 21.44
C GLU A 517 9.41 31.89 20.77
N LYS A 518 9.37 31.82 19.43
CA LYS A 518 8.13 31.56 18.71
C LYS A 518 7.72 30.07 18.70
N GLY A 519 8.67 29.16 18.92
CA GLY A 519 8.45 27.71 18.81
C GLY A 519 8.58 27.18 17.39
N ILE A 520 9.48 27.76 16.58
CA ILE A 520 9.90 27.18 15.31
C ILE A 520 11.06 26.21 15.58
N LEU A 521 10.90 24.95 15.17
CA LEU A 521 11.94 23.94 15.29
C LEU A 521 13.15 24.30 14.41
N ILE A 522 14.33 24.33 15.02
CA ILE A 522 15.58 24.63 14.33
C ILE A 522 16.17 23.33 13.79
N ASP A 523 16.41 23.28 12.48
CA ASP A 523 17.09 22.20 11.77
C ASP A 523 18.55 22.59 11.45
N VAL A 524 19.49 21.72 11.82
CA VAL A 524 20.94 21.92 11.69
C VAL A 524 21.58 21.07 10.58
N SER A 525 20.77 20.47 9.72
CA SER A 525 21.26 19.75 8.52
C SER A 525 22.02 20.70 7.57
N HIS A 526 22.77 20.15 6.62
CA HIS A 526 23.64 20.93 5.69
C HIS A 526 24.74 21.79 6.35
N SER A 527 25.09 21.47 7.60
CA SER A 527 26.09 22.18 8.38
C SER A 527 27.28 21.29 8.72
N THR A 528 28.45 21.89 8.90
CA THR A 528 29.63 21.17 9.40
C THR A 528 29.47 20.88 10.89
N PHE A 529 30.19 19.88 11.41
CA PHE A 529 30.30 19.58 12.84
C PHE A 529 30.46 20.84 13.73
N ALA A 530 31.39 21.72 13.35
CA ALA A 530 31.69 22.93 14.12
C ALA A 530 30.53 23.92 14.14
N LEU A 531 29.80 24.04 13.02
CA LEU A 531 28.63 24.91 12.92
C LEU A 531 27.44 24.32 13.67
N GLN A 532 27.20 23.02 13.53
CA GLN A 532 26.16 22.31 14.27
C GLN A 532 26.34 22.49 15.78
N SER A 533 27.57 22.33 16.28
CA SER A 533 27.90 22.55 17.69
C SER A 533 27.69 24.00 18.15
N GLN A 534 27.99 25.00 17.30
CA GLN A 534 27.70 26.41 17.58
C GLN A 534 26.19 26.65 17.71
N ILE A 535 25.39 26.10 16.80
CA ILE A 535 23.93 26.26 16.81
C ILE A 535 23.33 25.56 18.04
N ILE A 536 23.74 24.33 18.34
CA ILE A 536 23.30 23.59 19.53
C ILE A 536 23.65 24.35 20.81
N GLY A 537 24.86 24.91 20.91
CA GLY A 537 25.27 25.69 22.08
C GLY A 537 24.56 27.05 22.21
N THR A 538 23.94 27.54 21.14
CA THR A 538 23.20 28.81 21.12
C THR A 538 21.69 28.61 21.37
N SER A 539 21.13 27.51 20.87
CA SER A 539 19.71 27.17 21.01
C SER A 539 19.38 26.80 22.45
N ASN A 540 18.35 27.42 23.02
CA ASN A 540 17.85 27.05 24.36
C ASN A 540 16.76 25.96 24.30
N LYS A 541 16.32 25.59 23.09
CA LYS A 541 15.41 24.47 22.82
C LYS A 541 16.13 23.34 22.08
N PRO A 542 15.59 22.10 22.16
CA PRO A 542 16.06 21.00 21.34
C PRO A 542 16.05 21.33 19.83
N VAL A 543 17.06 20.87 19.10
CA VAL A 543 17.15 21.01 17.64
C VAL A 543 16.92 19.68 16.92
N ILE A 544 16.77 19.72 15.60
CA ILE A 544 16.72 18.52 14.76
C ILE A 544 17.87 18.52 13.75
N LEU A 545 18.36 17.34 13.43
CA LEU A 545 19.08 17.08 12.18
C LEU A 545 18.11 16.30 11.28
N SER A 546 17.36 17.01 10.44
CA SER A 546 16.19 16.47 9.72
C SER A 546 16.50 15.40 8.68
N HIS A 547 17.74 15.32 8.18
CA HIS A 547 18.21 14.25 7.30
C HIS A 547 19.75 14.22 7.25
N ASP A 548 20.37 13.15 7.76
CA ASP A 548 21.81 12.88 7.54
C ASP A 548 22.12 11.37 7.66
N ALA A 549 23.37 11.01 7.39
CA ALA A 549 23.97 9.74 7.77
C ALA A 549 25.11 9.97 8.79
N PRO A 550 25.36 9.04 9.74
CA PRO A 550 26.47 9.17 10.68
C PRO A 550 27.81 8.87 10.00
N CYS A 551 28.73 9.83 9.98
CA CYS A 551 29.96 9.76 9.19
C CYS A 551 31.00 8.77 9.72
N ASP A 552 30.98 8.52 11.04
CA ASP A 552 31.84 7.51 11.71
C ASP A 552 31.36 6.07 11.47
N PHE A 553 30.11 5.88 11.01
CA PHE A 553 29.59 4.61 10.51
C PHE A 553 29.80 4.48 9.01
N MET A 554 29.49 5.55 8.25
CA MET A 554 29.50 5.56 6.80
C MET A 554 30.02 6.88 6.26
N SER A 555 31.10 6.82 5.48
CA SER A 555 31.88 8.01 5.08
C SER A 555 31.13 9.06 4.24
N GLY A 556 29.91 8.75 3.77
CA GLY A 556 29.08 9.69 3.02
C GLY A 556 28.34 10.70 3.90
N GLY A 557 28.19 10.43 5.20
CA GLY A 557 27.50 11.30 6.14
C GLY A 557 28.32 12.51 6.62
N TYR A 558 27.69 13.41 7.39
CA TYR A 558 28.34 14.64 7.88
C TYR A 558 28.45 14.75 9.41
N SER A 559 27.77 13.89 10.17
CA SER A 559 27.73 13.95 11.63
C SER A 559 28.56 12.84 12.30
N ASN A 560 29.57 13.23 13.09
CA ASN A 560 30.43 12.30 13.84
C ASN A 560 29.83 11.95 15.22
N ASP A 561 30.42 10.97 15.91
CA ASP A 561 29.95 10.49 17.21
C ASP A 561 29.88 11.59 18.29
N GLU A 562 30.83 12.55 18.26
CA GLU A 562 30.82 13.69 19.19
C GLU A 562 29.59 14.59 18.98
N MET A 563 29.25 14.88 17.72
CA MET A 563 28.05 15.65 17.40
C MET A 563 26.78 14.91 17.77
N LEU A 564 26.72 13.60 17.51
CA LEU A 564 25.58 12.79 17.91
C LEU A 564 25.34 12.90 19.42
N HIS A 565 26.40 12.81 20.23
CA HIS A 565 26.28 13.01 21.67
C HIS A 565 25.85 14.42 22.07
N ASN A 566 26.38 15.47 21.43
CA ASN A 566 25.98 16.85 21.69
C ASN A 566 24.49 17.09 21.34
N LEU A 567 24.03 16.54 20.23
CA LEU A 567 22.64 16.57 19.79
C LEU A 567 21.73 15.89 20.82
N ALA A 568 22.11 14.69 21.28
CA ALA A 568 21.35 13.95 22.29
C ALA A 568 21.29 14.69 23.64
N GLN A 569 22.40 15.29 24.08
CA GLN A 569 22.45 16.10 25.32
C GLN A 569 21.55 17.35 25.25
N ASN A 570 21.39 17.94 24.07
CA ASN A 570 20.44 19.02 23.82
C ASN A 570 18.98 18.56 23.80
N GLY A 571 18.72 17.25 23.82
CA GLY A 571 17.38 16.67 23.64
C GLY A 571 16.95 16.60 22.17
N GLY A 572 17.88 16.83 21.25
CA GLY A 572 17.61 16.89 19.82
C GLY A 572 17.45 15.51 19.17
N ILE A 573 17.00 15.52 17.91
CA ILE A 573 16.72 14.29 17.14
C ILE A 573 17.57 14.22 15.88
N PHE A 574 18.09 13.03 15.60
CA PHE A 574 18.72 12.66 14.35
C PHE A 574 17.72 11.91 13.47
N ALA A 575 17.36 12.48 12.32
CA ALA A 575 16.53 11.81 11.33
C ALA A 575 17.37 11.16 10.24
N VAL A 576 17.17 9.85 10.05
CA VAL A 576 17.98 9.02 9.16
C VAL A 576 17.63 9.28 7.70
N HIS A 577 18.64 9.61 6.90
CA HIS A 577 18.50 9.93 5.48
C HIS A 577 18.42 8.70 4.59
N PHE A 578 17.60 8.72 3.53
CA PHE A 578 17.38 7.53 2.68
C PHE A 578 18.13 7.61 1.33
N TYR A 579 18.87 8.68 1.04
CA TYR A 579 19.58 8.84 -0.22
C TYR A 579 20.79 7.90 -0.30
N LYS A 580 20.82 7.03 -1.31
CA LYS A 580 21.85 5.99 -1.48
C LYS A 580 23.28 6.55 -1.51
N GLY A 581 23.46 7.79 -1.98
CA GLY A 581 24.78 8.43 -2.05
C GLY A 581 25.48 8.54 -0.69
N LEU A 582 24.73 8.66 0.41
CA LEU A 582 25.31 8.73 1.76
C LEU A 582 25.65 7.36 2.35
N TRP A 583 25.13 6.27 1.76
CA TRP A 583 25.23 4.90 2.28
C TRP A 583 26.19 4.00 1.48
N GLY A 584 27.31 4.56 0.99
CA GLY A 584 28.31 3.83 0.21
C GLY A 584 28.02 3.70 -1.29
N GLY A 585 26.93 4.29 -1.79
CA GLY A 585 26.58 4.34 -3.21
C GLY A 585 25.80 3.12 -3.75
N ASN A 586 25.40 3.18 -5.02
CA ASN A 586 24.37 2.32 -5.63
C ASN A 586 24.59 0.79 -5.55
N ASN A 587 25.81 0.31 -5.30
CA ASN A 587 26.12 -1.13 -5.26
C ASN A 587 25.98 -1.77 -3.87
N SER A 588 25.84 -0.98 -2.79
CA SER A 588 25.75 -1.47 -1.40
C SER A 588 24.64 -0.85 -0.55
N SER A 589 23.95 0.18 -1.06
CA SER A 589 22.89 0.87 -0.32
C SER A 589 21.52 0.17 -0.49
N ASN A 590 21.14 -0.61 0.53
CA ASN A 590 19.85 -1.28 0.63
C ASN A 590 19.24 -1.11 2.03
N LEU A 591 18.06 -1.68 2.26
CA LEU A 591 17.33 -1.55 3.52
C LEU A 591 18.13 -2.05 4.74
N GLU A 592 18.92 -3.12 4.60
CA GLU A 592 19.75 -3.62 5.70
C GLU A 592 20.82 -2.61 6.11
N THR A 593 21.44 -1.93 5.14
CA THR A 593 22.42 -0.87 5.43
C THR A 593 21.79 0.30 6.19
N LEU A 594 20.55 0.66 5.87
CA LEU A 594 19.80 1.70 6.58
C LEU A 594 19.47 1.26 8.02
N LEU A 595 19.04 0.01 8.19
CA LEU A 595 18.77 -0.57 9.52
C LEU A 595 20.05 -0.70 10.35
N ASP A 596 21.20 -1.01 9.74
CA ASP A 596 22.51 -1.01 10.40
C ASP A 596 22.87 0.40 10.90
N GLY A 597 22.55 1.43 10.12
CA GLY A 597 22.68 2.83 10.54
C GLY A 597 21.80 3.16 11.74
N ILE A 598 20.55 2.67 11.77
CA ILE A 598 19.64 2.84 12.93
C ILE A 598 20.18 2.11 14.17
N ASP A 599 20.68 0.88 14.03
CA ASP A 599 21.32 0.15 15.12
C ASP A 599 22.54 0.89 15.67
N TYR A 600 23.36 1.44 14.77
CA TYR A 600 24.51 2.24 15.13
C TYR A 600 24.09 3.49 15.94
N LEU A 601 23.12 4.27 15.44
CA LEU A 601 22.59 5.44 16.14
C LEU A 601 22.02 5.07 17.50
N LYS A 602 21.23 3.99 17.59
CA LYS A 602 20.68 3.50 18.87
C LYS A 602 21.80 3.20 19.87
N SER A 603 22.90 2.61 19.41
CA SER A 603 24.06 2.30 20.27
C SER A 603 24.82 3.54 20.76
N ARG A 604 24.69 4.68 20.08
CA ARG A 604 25.41 5.93 20.38
C ARG A 604 24.58 6.92 21.18
N ILE A 605 23.36 7.18 20.73
CA ILE A 605 22.50 8.23 21.27
C ILE A 605 21.21 7.72 21.87
N GLY A 606 20.92 6.42 21.77
CA GLY A 606 19.66 5.85 22.22
C GLY A 606 18.51 6.12 21.25
N VAL A 607 17.45 5.32 21.41
CA VAL A 607 16.30 5.31 20.49
C VAL A 607 15.46 6.59 20.54
N ASP A 608 15.51 7.34 21.64
CA ASP A 608 14.71 8.55 21.88
C ASP A 608 15.12 9.73 20.98
N HIS A 609 16.27 9.60 20.32
CA HIS A 609 16.88 10.64 19.50
C HIS A 609 16.92 10.25 18.01
N ILE A 610 16.11 9.29 17.58
CA ILE A 610 16.12 8.77 16.20
C ILE A 610 14.76 9.01 15.54
N ALA A 611 14.79 9.48 14.30
CA ALA A 611 13.61 9.66 13.45
C ALA A 611 13.92 9.31 11.98
N LEU A 612 12.96 9.54 11.08
CA LEU A 612 13.09 9.25 9.65
C LEU A 612 13.08 10.55 8.84
N GLY A 613 14.07 10.73 7.97
CA GLY A 613 14.20 11.90 7.09
C GLY A 613 14.51 11.46 5.66
N PRO A 614 13.55 10.90 4.91
CA PRO A 614 13.85 10.23 3.64
C PRO A 614 14.51 11.12 2.61
N ASP A 615 14.22 12.44 2.65
CA ASP A 615 14.75 13.41 1.69
C ASP A 615 14.32 13.06 0.26
N HIS A 616 13.07 12.65 0.11
CA HIS A 616 12.57 12.12 -1.16
C HIS A 616 12.34 13.25 -2.17
N PHE A 617 12.78 13.05 -3.41
CA PHE A 617 12.40 13.87 -4.57
C PHE A 617 11.61 13.00 -5.55
N PRO A 618 10.65 13.55 -6.30
CA PRO A 618 9.86 12.75 -7.24
C PRO A 618 10.72 12.11 -8.33
N GLU A 619 10.34 10.90 -8.76
CA GLU A 619 11.07 10.03 -9.70
C GLU A 619 11.38 10.67 -11.08
N ASN A 620 10.67 11.73 -11.46
CA ASN A 620 10.93 12.50 -12.69
C ASN A 620 11.92 13.66 -12.48
N GLY A 621 12.43 13.83 -11.26
CA GLY A 621 13.07 15.03 -10.70
C GLY A 621 14.59 15.10 -10.85
N TYR A 622 15.32 14.00 -10.86
CA TYR A 622 16.78 14.04 -11.00
C TYR A 622 17.29 12.74 -11.63
N GLU A 623 17.75 12.80 -12.87
CA GLU A 623 18.42 11.65 -13.50
C GLU A 623 19.67 11.28 -12.69
N GLY A 624 19.70 10.07 -12.13
CA GLY A 624 20.87 9.51 -11.45
C GLY A 624 20.86 9.50 -9.91
N LEU A 625 19.85 10.11 -9.25
CA LEU A 625 19.66 9.96 -7.80
C LEU A 625 18.85 8.69 -7.49
N GLY A 626 19.09 8.08 -6.33
CA GLY A 626 18.37 6.88 -5.90
C GLY A 626 18.19 6.84 -4.39
N TRP A 627 17.01 6.40 -3.95
CA TRP A 627 16.65 6.22 -2.55
C TRP A 627 16.66 4.74 -2.17
N ILE A 628 17.07 4.45 -0.94
CA ILE A 628 17.08 3.08 -0.40
C ILE A 628 15.68 2.50 -0.37
N LEU A 629 14.70 3.31 0.01
CA LEU A 629 13.30 2.92 0.17
C LEU A 629 12.41 4.10 -0.24
N PRO A 630 11.44 3.92 -1.15
CA PRO A 630 10.43 4.95 -1.40
C PRO A 630 9.46 5.05 -0.22
N GLU A 631 8.83 6.22 -0.05
CA GLU A 631 7.89 6.49 1.06
C GLU A 631 6.71 5.51 1.08
N SER A 632 6.26 5.04 -0.09
CA SER A 632 5.21 4.01 -0.22
C SER A 632 5.57 2.64 0.36
N ARG A 633 6.81 2.44 0.85
CA ARG A 633 7.29 1.16 1.37
C ARG A 633 7.87 1.24 2.78
N LEU A 634 7.55 2.27 3.55
CA LEU A 634 8.02 2.41 4.94
C LEU A 634 7.64 1.24 5.85
N TRP A 635 6.60 0.47 5.49
CA TRP A 635 6.27 -0.78 6.18
C TRP A 635 7.45 -1.77 6.20
N ASN A 636 8.28 -1.83 5.14
CA ASN A 636 9.47 -2.70 5.09
C ASN A 636 10.48 -2.34 6.18
N LEU A 637 10.64 -1.04 6.47
CA LEU A 637 11.49 -0.57 7.57
C LEU A 637 10.94 -1.06 8.91
N THR A 638 9.61 -1.00 9.09
CA THR A 638 8.97 -1.49 10.32
C THR A 638 9.19 -2.98 10.51
N LEU A 639 9.02 -3.79 9.44
CA LEU A 639 9.32 -5.22 9.49
C LEU A 639 10.80 -5.49 9.81
N GLY A 640 11.72 -4.72 9.21
CA GLY A 640 13.15 -4.80 9.51
C GLY A 640 13.45 -4.56 10.99
N LEU A 641 12.88 -3.51 11.59
CA LEU A 641 13.04 -3.20 13.01
C LEU A 641 12.46 -4.31 13.90
N VAL A 642 11.28 -4.84 13.55
CA VAL A 642 10.68 -5.97 14.28
C VAL A 642 11.62 -7.18 14.27
N ARG A 643 12.16 -7.54 13.10
CA ARG A 643 13.06 -8.70 12.95
C ARG A 643 14.42 -8.51 13.61
N ARG A 644 14.86 -7.26 13.80
CA ARG A 644 16.05 -6.90 14.60
C ARG A 644 15.79 -6.88 16.10
N GLY A 645 14.56 -7.22 16.54
CA GLY A 645 14.23 -7.36 17.95
C GLY A 645 13.95 -6.05 18.67
N TYR A 646 13.69 -4.95 17.94
CA TYR A 646 13.20 -3.71 18.55
C TYR A 646 11.87 -3.96 19.25
N SER A 647 11.65 -3.34 20.40
CA SER A 647 10.36 -3.35 21.10
C SER A 647 9.30 -2.54 20.36
N ASN A 648 8.03 -2.71 20.73
CA ASN A 648 6.92 -1.98 20.11
C ASN A 648 7.06 -0.46 20.34
N GLU A 649 7.49 -0.09 21.54
CA GLU A 649 7.69 1.29 21.97
C GLU A 649 8.85 1.94 21.21
N GLU A 650 9.96 1.23 21.03
CA GLU A 650 11.10 1.72 20.25
C GLU A 650 10.74 1.94 18.78
N ILE A 651 9.95 1.05 18.19
CA ILE A 651 9.50 1.19 16.80
C ILE A 651 8.61 2.44 16.66
N LYS A 652 7.63 2.63 17.56
CA LYS A 652 6.76 3.82 17.54
C LYS A 652 7.54 5.13 17.68
N LYS A 653 8.55 5.15 18.55
CA LYS A 653 9.50 6.26 18.71
C LYS A 653 10.19 6.64 17.41
N ILE A 654 10.80 5.66 16.74
CA ILE A 654 11.50 5.86 15.47
C ILE A 654 10.52 6.31 14.37
N LEU A 655 9.33 5.68 14.29
CA LEU A 655 8.36 5.97 13.24
C LEU A 655 7.78 7.38 13.32
N GLY A 656 7.56 7.93 14.52
CA GLY A 656 7.00 9.27 14.62
C GLY A 656 6.85 9.84 16.02
N ASP A 657 6.78 9.03 17.08
CA ASP A 657 6.52 9.57 18.43
C ASP A 657 7.64 10.51 18.90
N ASN A 658 8.91 10.25 18.52
CA ASN A 658 10.01 11.16 18.84
C ASN A 658 9.81 12.54 18.19
N LEU A 659 9.49 12.59 16.89
CA LEU A 659 9.24 13.86 16.20
C LEU A 659 8.00 14.58 16.74
N LYS A 660 6.92 13.83 16.99
CA LYS A 660 5.70 14.39 17.58
C LYS A 660 5.99 15.05 18.93
N ASN A 661 6.76 14.36 19.79
CA ASN A 661 7.17 14.90 21.09
C ASN A 661 8.07 16.13 20.94
N LEU A 662 9.01 16.12 19.99
CA LEU A 662 9.85 17.28 19.71
C LEU A 662 9.03 18.51 19.30
N TYR A 663 8.08 18.37 18.38
CA TYR A 663 7.15 19.46 18.06
C TYR A 663 6.32 19.90 19.26
N GLY A 664 5.88 18.96 20.11
CA GLY A 664 5.20 19.29 21.37
C GLY A 664 6.03 20.17 22.29
N ILE A 665 7.33 19.90 22.42
CA ILE A 665 8.25 20.74 23.21
C ILE A 665 8.39 22.14 22.59
N GLN A 666 8.45 22.25 21.26
CA GLN A 666 8.58 23.54 20.60
C GLN A 666 7.33 24.40 20.74
N LEU A 667 6.15 23.78 20.60
CA LEU A 667 4.86 24.46 20.49
C LEU A 667 4.19 24.75 21.84
N ASN A 668 4.51 24.01 22.90
CA ASN A 668 3.99 24.23 24.25
C ASN A 668 5.00 24.96 25.14
N GLU A 669 5.06 26.29 25.01
CA GLU A 669 5.32 27.15 26.16
C GLU A 669 4.00 27.77 26.61
N THR A 670 3.30 27.06 27.49
CA THR A 670 2.48 27.76 28.47
C THR A 670 3.45 28.48 29.38
N PHE A 671 3.53 29.82 29.29
CA PHE A 671 4.02 30.61 30.40
C PHE A 671 3.23 30.17 31.64
N CYS A 672 3.90 29.52 32.60
CA CYS A 672 3.34 29.44 33.95
C CYS A 672 3.22 30.90 34.43
N GLU A 673 1.99 31.40 34.56
CA GLU A 673 1.68 32.61 35.33
C GLU A 673 2.01 32.43 36.81
#